data_AF-A0A1I5GM93-F1
#
_entry.id   AF-A0A1I5GM93-F1
#
_cell.length_a   1.000
_cell.length_b   1.000
_cell.length_c   1.000
_cell.angle_alpha   90.00
_cell.angle_beta   90.00
_cell.angle_gamma   90.00
#
_symmetry.space_group_name_H-M   'P 1'
#
loop_
_entity.id
_entity.type
_entity.pdbx_description
1 polymer ?
#
loop_
_entity_poly.entity_id
_entity_poly.type
_entity_poly.pdbx_seq_one_letter_code
_entity_poly.pdbx_strand_id
1 'polypeptide(L)'
;MNNSYLDVRDFGAIGDGITDDALAFQRCSDAAFLENKTISATGRFLIKQQVLIYTNLDFANAHLIMDSGGLAIMEHPEQRKQRSFSVAKGDFAPTHLIYLGTDLSGTLPSDIIDEYAESFVVVSSDDTYIFRNGDRNAPQKKSTVTLMTKYGRLVYPLSFDYSRSATVTIKLRKLPQSRLQIKAPSIEVKGPVTFPIFQINRDLVDVIGLRCICKTFDDTYYALTRCSDCYDVSFYGVNLPGYGWPAYQPGISPKAIYDVILNACLKMSFSNISGNTGWKTIDGNNVRNVSVVDSELEAFHCHFNAQDIQVRNCVFHGKGCSFGTGSDDSVIEILDCKFMTRSWSALGMRTDYGELRGTLIVENCTFQFVDKAQTRTTCILVLDDSAIRLMDQPETYALPSNILIRNIKIFSKQACELISFPTEDHYNNQRKLLPPRNINISGVDATTAQGGISFDYAFLPFNGADSDVVNIRLEKIRMPPSRGFILRVGAADTRQSKVHFCLKVIDVDAVYGFLMGSRKSEIHIRDSSASRLRCYWGGHAQLKSLSLENVVVKFGSNYNDNDISLDTPQVGFVSVVDCVFDASAYKAATGNTLSLGSSTAHRSSNNVAIECYGSHDNENFNSLGRKPIIPGLGRPSNYTVGPDGLLVRNWP
;
A
#
# COMPACT_ATOMS: atom_id res chain seq x y z
N MET A 1 -45.13 -19.79 -27.54
CA MET A 1 -43.88 -19.00 -27.52
C MET A 1 -43.17 -19.37 -26.23
N ASN A 2 -42.03 -20.06 -26.28
CA ASN A 2 -41.25 -20.37 -25.08
C ASN A 2 -40.58 -19.07 -24.61
N ASN A 3 -41.25 -18.31 -23.73
CA ASN A 3 -40.62 -17.17 -23.09
C ASN A 3 -39.43 -17.67 -22.28
N SER A 4 -38.23 -17.16 -22.60
CA SER A 4 -36.98 -17.40 -21.87
C SER A 4 -36.94 -16.70 -20.50
N TYR A 5 -38.03 -16.02 -20.15
CA TYR A 5 -38.19 -15.21 -18.95
C TYR A 5 -39.43 -15.62 -18.15
N LEU A 6 -39.34 -15.50 -16.84
CA LEU A 6 -40.48 -15.54 -15.91
C LEU A 6 -40.59 -14.17 -15.24
N ASP A 7 -41.73 -13.49 -15.38
CA ASP A 7 -41.96 -12.19 -14.75
C ASP A 7 -42.47 -12.38 -13.32
N VAL A 8 -41.92 -11.63 -12.36
CA VAL A 8 -42.34 -11.69 -10.95
C VAL A 8 -43.85 -11.41 -10.76
N ARG A 9 -44.50 -10.70 -11.67
CA ARG A 9 -45.96 -10.44 -11.63
C ARG A 9 -46.79 -11.68 -11.92
N ASP A 10 -46.29 -12.61 -12.73
CA ASP A 10 -46.97 -13.89 -12.98
C ASP A 10 -47.06 -14.74 -11.69
N PHE A 11 -46.29 -14.38 -10.67
CA PHE A 11 -46.25 -15.02 -9.34
C PHE A 11 -46.91 -14.17 -8.25
N GLY A 12 -47.61 -13.10 -8.63
CA GLY A 12 -48.43 -12.27 -7.73
C GLY A 12 -47.78 -10.99 -7.24
N ALA A 13 -46.65 -10.56 -7.81
CA ALA A 13 -46.11 -9.23 -7.51
C ALA A 13 -47.05 -8.14 -8.05
N ILE A 14 -47.33 -7.13 -7.24
CA ILE A 14 -48.17 -5.97 -7.62
C ILE A 14 -47.29 -4.91 -8.28
N GLY A 15 -46.14 -4.59 -7.69
CA GLY A 15 -45.23 -3.57 -8.21
C GLY A 15 -45.78 -2.15 -8.09
N ASP A 16 -46.49 -1.87 -7.00
CA ASP A 16 -46.98 -0.53 -6.61
C ASP A 16 -46.02 0.24 -5.68
N GLY A 17 -44.96 -0.42 -5.19
CA GLY A 17 -44.00 0.11 -4.22
C GLY A 17 -44.55 0.25 -2.80
N ILE A 18 -45.69 -0.35 -2.49
CA ILE A 18 -46.40 -0.28 -1.21
C ILE A 18 -46.67 -1.69 -0.66
N THR A 19 -47.09 -2.60 -1.52
CA THR A 19 -47.34 -3.99 -1.20
C THR A 19 -46.02 -4.76 -1.14
N ASP A 20 -45.84 -5.60 -0.12
CA ASP A 20 -44.64 -6.44 -0.02
C ASP A 20 -44.67 -7.54 -1.09
N ASP A 21 -43.78 -7.42 -2.07
CA ASP A 21 -43.70 -8.28 -3.25
C ASP A 21 -42.70 -9.44 -3.06
N ALA A 22 -42.01 -9.50 -1.92
CA ALA A 22 -40.87 -10.40 -1.74
C ALA A 22 -41.24 -11.90 -1.89
N LEU A 23 -42.45 -12.30 -1.49
CA LEU A 23 -42.92 -13.68 -1.67
C LEU A 23 -43.11 -14.04 -3.15
N ALA A 24 -43.61 -13.12 -3.96
CA ALA A 24 -43.77 -13.33 -5.40
C ALA A 24 -42.40 -13.46 -6.10
N PHE A 25 -41.43 -12.64 -5.70
CA PHE A 25 -40.05 -12.75 -6.15
C PHE A 25 -39.44 -14.11 -5.79
N GLN A 26 -39.63 -14.59 -4.56
CA GLN A 26 -39.12 -15.91 -4.15
C GLN A 26 -39.73 -17.04 -4.97
N ARG A 27 -41.06 -17.05 -5.14
CA ARG A 27 -41.76 -18.06 -5.96
C ARG A 27 -41.29 -18.07 -7.41
N CYS A 28 -41.11 -16.89 -8.00
CA CYS A 28 -40.60 -16.74 -9.35
C CYS A 28 -39.17 -17.28 -9.47
N SER A 29 -38.32 -17.02 -8.46
CA SER A 29 -36.95 -17.54 -8.40
C SER A 29 -36.90 -19.07 -8.33
N ASP A 30 -37.71 -19.68 -7.47
CA ASP A 30 -37.78 -21.13 -7.33
C ASP A 30 -38.26 -21.78 -8.64
N ALA A 31 -39.29 -21.22 -9.27
CA ALA A 31 -39.78 -21.70 -10.57
C ALA A 31 -38.74 -21.51 -11.70
N ALA A 32 -38.08 -20.36 -11.76
CA ALA A 32 -37.06 -20.07 -12.75
C ALA A 32 -35.86 -21.03 -12.65
N PHE A 33 -35.49 -21.43 -11.43
CA PHE A 33 -34.47 -22.44 -11.20
C PHE A 33 -34.88 -23.81 -11.77
N LEU A 34 -36.09 -24.26 -11.48
CA LEU A 34 -36.60 -25.56 -11.97
C LEU A 34 -36.77 -25.57 -13.50
N GLU A 35 -37.14 -24.45 -14.09
CA GLU A 35 -37.36 -24.31 -15.54
C GLU A 35 -36.13 -23.85 -16.32
N ASN A 36 -35.01 -23.58 -15.63
CA ASN A 36 -33.80 -22.98 -16.20
C ASN A 36 -34.08 -21.70 -17.02
N LYS A 37 -34.85 -20.78 -16.44
CA LYS A 37 -35.25 -19.50 -17.04
C LYS A 37 -34.63 -18.31 -16.31
N THR A 38 -34.62 -17.17 -16.99
CA THR A 38 -34.23 -15.88 -16.40
C THR A 38 -35.42 -15.25 -15.70
N ILE A 39 -35.21 -14.67 -14.52
CA ILE A 39 -36.25 -13.93 -13.80
C ILE A 39 -36.26 -12.49 -14.32
N SER A 40 -37.42 -11.91 -14.60
CA SER A 40 -37.55 -10.51 -15.00
C SER A 40 -38.46 -9.72 -14.06
N ALA A 41 -38.14 -8.43 -13.90
CA ALA A 41 -38.99 -7.48 -13.20
C ALA A 41 -38.84 -6.10 -13.82
N THR A 42 -39.96 -5.39 -13.95
CA THR A 42 -40.00 -3.99 -14.41
C THR A 42 -41.00 -3.25 -13.54
N GLY A 43 -40.70 -2.06 -13.03
CA GLY A 43 -41.59 -1.32 -12.13
C GLY A 43 -41.02 -1.17 -10.72
N ARG A 44 -41.88 -0.85 -9.74
CA ARG A 44 -41.46 -0.43 -8.40
C ARG A 44 -41.97 -1.41 -7.35
N PHE A 45 -41.09 -2.09 -6.62
CA PHE A 45 -41.47 -3.19 -5.73
C PHE A 45 -40.98 -2.91 -4.30
N LEU A 46 -41.81 -3.18 -3.30
CA LEU A 46 -41.40 -3.14 -1.89
C LEU A 46 -40.97 -4.55 -1.47
N ILE A 47 -39.79 -4.67 -0.86
CA ILE A 47 -39.20 -5.93 -0.43
C ILE A 47 -38.92 -5.84 1.07
N LYS A 48 -39.66 -6.62 1.87
CA LYS A 48 -39.50 -6.63 3.34
C LYS A 48 -38.77 -7.83 3.92
N GLN A 49 -38.44 -8.81 3.07
CA GLN A 49 -37.72 -10.01 3.46
C GLN A 49 -36.65 -10.34 2.41
N GLN A 50 -35.66 -11.13 2.80
CA GLN A 50 -34.61 -11.55 1.89
C GLN A 50 -35.17 -12.52 0.83
N VAL A 51 -34.84 -12.26 -0.44
CA VAL A 51 -35.15 -13.12 -1.58
C VAL A 51 -33.89 -13.82 -2.05
N LEU A 52 -33.96 -15.13 -2.25
CA LEU A 52 -32.86 -15.96 -2.75
C LEU A 52 -32.99 -16.12 -4.27
N ILE A 53 -31.93 -15.81 -5.00
CA ILE A 53 -31.88 -15.85 -6.46
C ILE A 53 -30.84 -16.87 -6.90
N TYR A 54 -31.27 -17.85 -7.71
CA TYR A 54 -30.44 -18.98 -8.15
C TYR A 54 -30.08 -18.96 -9.64
N THR A 55 -30.73 -18.09 -10.43
CA THR A 55 -30.61 -18.04 -11.89
C THR A 55 -30.23 -16.65 -12.39
N ASN A 56 -30.17 -16.49 -13.72
CA ASN A 56 -30.02 -15.19 -14.36
C ASN A 56 -31.17 -14.26 -13.98
N LEU A 57 -30.89 -12.96 -13.97
CA LEU A 57 -31.83 -11.92 -13.54
C LEU A 57 -31.77 -10.74 -14.50
N ASP A 58 -32.94 -10.26 -14.93
CA ASP A 58 -33.12 -9.03 -15.72
C ASP A 58 -34.04 -8.03 -15.01
N PHE A 59 -33.45 -7.25 -14.10
CA PHE A 59 -34.12 -6.24 -13.29
C PHE A 59 -33.62 -4.83 -13.63
N ALA A 60 -33.00 -4.62 -14.80
CA ALA A 60 -32.46 -3.33 -15.20
C ALA A 60 -33.49 -2.20 -15.14
N ASN A 61 -34.78 -2.53 -15.33
CA ASN A 61 -35.91 -1.60 -15.29
C ASN A 61 -36.75 -1.71 -14.01
N ALA A 62 -36.22 -2.35 -12.96
CA ALA A 62 -36.86 -2.43 -11.66
C ALA A 62 -36.26 -1.43 -10.65
N HIS A 63 -37.14 -0.93 -9.79
CA HIS A 63 -36.80 -0.15 -8.60
C HIS A 63 -37.26 -0.93 -7.38
N LEU A 64 -36.32 -1.39 -6.57
CA LEU A 64 -36.59 -2.11 -5.32
C LEU A 64 -36.47 -1.17 -4.12
N ILE A 65 -37.53 -1.10 -3.32
CA ILE A 65 -37.54 -0.42 -2.02
C ILE A 65 -37.29 -1.49 -0.96
N MET A 66 -36.17 -1.40 -0.26
CA MET A 66 -35.74 -2.35 0.75
C MET A 66 -36.12 -1.82 2.13
N ASP A 67 -37.13 -2.44 2.75
CA ASP A 67 -37.63 -2.13 4.09
C ASP A 67 -37.40 -3.36 4.96
N SER A 68 -36.16 -3.53 5.43
CA SER A 68 -35.67 -4.76 6.07
C SER A 68 -35.57 -6.00 5.16
N GLY A 69 -35.69 -5.83 3.83
CA GLY A 69 -35.46 -6.89 2.83
C GLY A 69 -34.09 -6.85 2.15
N GLY A 70 -33.87 -7.76 1.19
CA GLY A 70 -32.65 -7.83 0.39
C GLY A 70 -32.68 -8.91 -0.69
N LEU A 71 -31.66 -8.94 -1.54
CA LEU A 71 -31.45 -10.00 -2.54
C LEU A 71 -30.18 -10.78 -2.21
N ALA A 72 -30.23 -12.11 -2.31
CA ALA A 72 -29.06 -12.97 -2.20
C ALA A 72 -28.92 -13.82 -3.46
N ILE A 73 -27.95 -13.47 -4.31
CA ILE A 73 -27.51 -14.28 -5.44
C ILE A 73 -26.66 -15.41 -4.88
N MET A 74 -27.18 -16.62 -4.96
CA MET A 74 -26.51 -17.78 -4.39
C MET A 74 -26.72 -19.01 -5.24
N GLU A 75 -25.98 -20.06 -4.93
CA GLU A 75 -26.24 -21.36 -5.49
C GLU A 75 -27.38 -22.07 -4.75
N HIS A 76 -28.19 -22.83 -5.48
CA HIS A 76 -29.21 -23.69 -4.86
C HIS A 76 -28.54 -24.69 -3.89
N PRO A 77 -29.07 -24.89 -2.67
CA PRO A 77 -28.40 -25.69 -1.63
C PRO A 77 -28.01 -27.11 -2.06
N GLU A 78 -28.81 -27.76 -2.89
CA GLU A 78 -28.52 -29.10 -3.40
C GLU A 78 -27.32 -29.12 -4.36
N GLN A 79 -27.25 -28.17 -5.29
CA GLN A 79 -26.11 -28.01 -6.20
C GLN A 79 -24.84 -27.68 -5.41
N ARG A 80 -24.97 -26.81 -4.39
CA ARG A 80 -23.86 -26.45 -3.50
C ARG A 80 -23.29 -27.67 -2.79
N LYS A 81 -24.16 -28.49 -2.22
CA LYS A 81 -23.78 -29.71 -1.48
C LYS A 81 -23.09 -30.72 -2.39
N GLN A 82 -23.55 -30.89 -3.62
CA GLN A 82 -22.96 -31.84 -4.58
C GLN A 82 -21.57 -31.44 -5.07
N ARG A 83 -21.23 -30.15 -5.02
CA ARG A 83 -19.98 -29.60 -5.58
C ARG A 83 -18.95 -29.26 -4.52
N SER A 84 -19.33 -29.27 -3.25
CA SER A 84 -18.47 -28.88 -2.14
C SER A 84 -18.02 -30.11 -1.35
N PHE A 85 -16.74 -30.15 -1.00
CA PHE A 85 -16.14 -31.20 -0.19
C PHE A 85 -15.27 -30.56 0.90
N SER A 86 -15.39 -31.08 2.12
CA SER A 86 -14.50 -30.72 3.22
C SER A 86 -13.65 -31.94 3.55
N VAL A 87 -12.35 -31.82 3.36
CA VAL A 87 -11.41 -32.93 3.58
C VAL A 87 -11.38 -33.25 5.07
N ALA A 88 -11.55 -34.52 5.45
CA ALA A 88 -11.50 -34.91 6.86
C ALA A 88 -10.07 -34.86 7.39
N LYS A 89 -9.89 -34.59 8.69
CA LYS A 89 -8.58 -34.44 9.34
C LYS A 89 -7.61 -35.62 9.15
N GLY A 90 -8.13 -36.82 8.89
CA GLY A 90 -7.32 -38.03 8.63
C GLY A 90 -6.92 -38.23 7.17
N ASP A 91 -7.51 -37.46 6.25
CA ASP A 91 -7.39 -37.70 4.80
C ASP A 91 -6.38 -36.74 4.14
N PHE A 92 -5.57 -36.04 4.93
CA PHE A 92 -4.51 -35.19 4.41
C PHE A 92 -3.30 -35.12 5.32
N ALA A 93 -2.15 -34.74 4.75
CA ALA A 93 -0.88 -34.57 5.47
C ALA A 93 -0.58 -33.08 5.68
N PRO A 94 -0.87 -32.51 6.87
CA PRO A 94 -0.69 -31.08 7.14
C PRO A 94 0.75 -30.62 6.95
N THR A 95 1.74 -31.50 7.18
CA THR A 95 3.18 -31.22 7.09
C THR A 95 3.62 -30.64 5.74
N HIS A 96 2.82 -30.82 4.68
CA HIS A 96 3.10 -30.27 3.35
C HIS A 96 2.47 -28.90 3.09
N LEU A 97 1.60 -28.41 3.98
CA LEU A 97 0.95 -27.09 3.89
C LEU A 97 1.86 -25.98 4.46
N ILE A 98 2.98 -25.76 3.79
CA ILE A 98 3.98 -24.76 4.18
C ILE A 98 3.68 -23.38 3.58
N TYR A 99 4.22 -22.33 4.20
CA TYR A 99 4.15 -20.96 3.66
C TYR A 99 4.70 -20.91 2.23
N LEU A 100 3.97 -20.24 1.33
CA LEU A 100 4.23 -20.20 -0.11
C LEU A 100 4.21 -21.57 -0.81
N GLY A 101 3.62 -22.59 -0.20
CA GLY A 101 3.37 -23.88 -0.85
C GLY A 101 2.47 -23.72 -2.07
N THR A 102 2.87 -24.28 -3.21
CA THR A 102 2.22 -24.09 -4.52
C THR A 102 1.38 -25.28 -4.99
N ASP A 103 1.27 -26.34 -4.17
CA ASP A 103 0.72 -27.61 -4.62
C ASP A 103 0.17 -28.44 -3.44
N LEU A 104 -0.86 -29.24 -3.72
CA LEU A 104 -1.52 -30.13 -2.76
C LEU A 104 -1.30 -31.63 -3.04
N SER A 105 -0.48 -32.03 -4.02
CA SER A 105 -0.26 -33.45 -4.38
C SER A 105 0.38 -34.29 -3.27
N GLY A 106 1.21 -33.69 -2.42
CA GLY A 106 1.72 -34.33 -1.21
C GLY A 106 0.81 -34.16 0.01
N THR A 107 -0.22 -33.32 -0.09
CA THR A 107 -1.17 -33.05 1.00
C THR A 107 -2.40 -33.91 0.89
N LEU A 108 -2.99 -34.03 -0.31
CA LEU A 108 -4.26 -34.70 -0.57
C LEU A 108 -4.04 -36.01 -1.37
N PRO A 109 -4.86 -37.04 -1.11
CA PRO A 109 -4.98 -38.22 -1.96
C PRO A 109 -5.24 -37.87 -3.43
N SER A 110 -4.67 -38.67 -4.36
CA SER A 110 -4.75 -38.42 -5.80
C SER A 110 -6.17 -38.49 -6.35
N ASP A 111 -7.02 -39.36 -5.80
CA ASP A 111 -8.43 -39.49 -6.17
C ASP A 111 -9.23 -38.22 -5.81
N ILE A 112 -8.96 -37.61 -4.65
CA ILE A 112 -9.57 -36.33 -4.26
C ILE A 112 -9.09 -35.21 -5.21
N ILE A 113 -7.80 -35.18 -5.55
CA ILE A 113 -7.23 -34.20 -6.47
C ILE A 113 -7.87 -34.31 -7.85
N ASP A 114 -7.98 -35.53 -8.38
CA ASP A 114 -8.53 -35.79 -9.71
C ASP A 114 -10.03 -35.48 -9.73
N GLU A 115 -10.78 -35.87 -8.71
CA GLU A 115 -12.22 -35.58 -8.61
C GLU A 115 -12.48 -34.07 -8.53
N TYR A 116 -11.68 -33.31 -7.77
CA TYR A 116 -11.86 -31.89 -7.50
C TYR A 116 -10.89 -30.97 -8.27
N ALA A 117 -10.32 -31.43 -9.38
CA ALA A 117 -9.53 -30.56 -10.25
C ALA A 117 -10.34 -29.31 -10.68
N GLU A 118 -9.67 -28.18 -10.83
CA GLU A 118 -10.28 -26.88 -11.18
C GLU A 118 -11.30 -26.40 -10.13
N SER A 119 -10.98 -26.56 -8.84
CA SER A 119 -11.85 -26.16 -7.73
C SER A 119 -11.34 -24.91 -7.00
N PHE A 120 -12.28 -24.11 -6.51
CA PHE A 120 -11.99 -23.10 -5.49
C PHE A 120 -11.61 -23.78 -4.19
N VAL A 121 -10.53 -23.32 -3.57
CA VAL A 121 -9.96 -23.91 -2.36
C VAL A 121 -9.89 -22.88 -1.25
N VAL A 122 -10.32 -23.30 -0.05
CA VAL A 122 -10.10 -22.58 1.20
C VAL A 122 -9.32 -23.46 2.15
N VAL A 123 -8.14 -23.01 2.58
CA VAL A 123 -7.36 -23.65 3.65
C VAL A 123 -7.39 -22.75 4.88
N SER A 124 -7.90 -23.26 6.00
CA SER A 124 -8.07 -22.48 7.22
C SER A 124 -7.64 -23.22 8.47
N SER A 125 -7.24 -22.48 9.50
CA SER A 125 -6.88 -22.99 10.84
C SER A 125 -7.47 -22.11 11.93
N ASP A 126 -7.59 -22.62 13.17
CA ASP A 126 -7.91 -21.78 14.34
C ASP A 126 -6.71 -21.02 14.91
N ASP A 127 -5.50 -21.29 14.39
CA ASP A 127 -4.30 -20.57 14.75
C ASP A 127 -4.48 -19.06 14.49
N THR A 128 -4.26 -18.27 15.53
CA THR A 128 -4.28 -16.82 15.42
C THR A 128 -3.00 -16.34 14.76
N TYR A 129 -3.14 -15.61 13.66
CA TYR A 129 -2.03 -14.96 12.98
C TYR A 129 -1.77 -13.55 13.52
N ILE A 130 -2.82 -12.76 13.79
CA ILE A 130 -2.68 -11.40 14.30
C ILE A 130 -3.92 -10.98 15.11
N PHE A 131 -3.74 -10.15 16.13
CA PHE A 131 -4.82 -9.48 16.85
C PHE A 131 -5.07 -8.10 16.27
N ARG A 132 -6.27 -7.88 15.73
CA ARG A 132 -6.64 -6.59 15.12
C ARG A 132 -6.60 -5.48 16.17
N ASN A 133 -5.99 -4.34 15.87
CA ASN A 133 -5.72 -3.24 16.81
C ASN A 133 -4.95 -3.66 18.09
N GLY A 134 -4.32 -4.83 18.10
CA GLY A 134 -3.76 -5.42 19.32
C GLY A 134 -4.81 -5.98 20.29
N ASP A 135 -6.10 -6.02 19.92
CA ASP A 135 -7.17 -6.54 20.78
C ASP A 135 -7.23 -8.07 20.75
N ARG A 136 -6.95 -8.71 21.89
CA ARG A 136 -7.01 -10.17 22.06
C ARG A 136 -8.40 -10.75 21.82
N ASN A 137 -9.45 -9.94 21.87
CA ASN A 137 -10.82 -10.34 21.56
C ASN A 137 -11.15 -10.27 20.07
N ALA A 138 -10.24 -9.75 19.24
CA ALA A 138 -10.37 -9.66 17.79
C ALA A 138 -9.28 -10.47 17.04
N PRO A 139 -9.07 -11.76 17.34
CA PRO A 139 -8.08 -12.58 16.67
C PRO A 139 -8.44 -12.77 15.19
N GLN A 140 -7.47 -12.59 14.32
CA GLN A 140 -7.55 -13.04 12.94
C GLN A 140 -6.87 -14.39 12.79
N LYS A 141 -7.62 -15.33 12.27
CA LYS A 141 -7.20 -16.71 12.05
C LYS A 141 -6.58 -16.89 10.67
N LYS A 142 -5.65 -17.84 10.54
CA LYS A 142 -5.03 -18.18 9.24
C LYS A 142 -6.07 -18.70 8.26
N SER A 143 -6.19 -18.07 7.10
CA SER A 143 -7.10 -18.49 6.03
C SER A 143 -6.56 -18.10 4.66
N THR A 144 -6.40 -19.05 3.75
CA THR A 144 -5.97 -18.83 2.38
C THR A 144 -7.12 -19.18 1.44
N VAL A 145 -7.38 -18.30 0.48
CA VAL A 145 -8.26 -18.57 -0.67
C VAL A 145 -7.41 -18.72 -1.93
N THR A 146 -7.66 -19.76 -2.72
CA THR A 146 -6.93 -20.03 -3.97
C THR A 146 -7.78 -20.89 -4.92
N LEU A 147 -7.23 -21.23 -6.08
CA LEU A 147 -7.81 -22.17 -7.04
C LEU A 147 -6.83 -23.33 -7.23
N MET A 148 -7.32 -24.57 -7.13
CA MET A 148 -6.55 -25.77 -7.45
C MET A 148 -6.84 -26.18 -8.89
N THR A 149 -5.79 -26.29 -9.69
CA THR A 149 -5.82 -26.83 -11.05
C THR A 149 -5.51 -28.33 -11.03
N LYS A 150 -5.44 -28.96 -12.21
CA LYS A 150 -5.04 -30.36 -12.35
C LYS A 150 -3.76 -30.71 -11.58
N TYR A 151 -3.70 -31.95 -11.10
CA TYR A 151 -2.57 -32.50 -10.33
C TYR A 151 -2.30 -31.83 -8.98
N GLY A 152 -3.23 -31.04 -8.46
CA GLY A 152 -3.13 -30.44 -7.12
C GLY A 152 -2.44 -29.07 -7.10
N ARG A 153 -2.04 -28.53 -8.25
CA ARG A 153 -1.31 -27.26 -8.35
C ARG A 153 -2.21 -26.08 -8.01
N LEU A 154 -1.75 -25.21 -7.14
CA LEU A 154 -2.44 -23.99 -6.76
C LEU A 154 -2.07 -22.86 -7.72
N VAL A 155 -3.07 -22.13 -8.24
CA VAL A 155 -2.85 -20.91 -9.03
C VAL A 155 -2.11 -19.86 -8.19
N TYR A 156 -2.44 -19.83 -6.90
CA TYR A 156 -1.88 -18.93 -5.92
C TYR A 156 -1.36 -19.73 -4.73
N PRO A 157 -0.12 -19.52 -4.26
CA PRO A 157 0.43 -20.30 -3.17
C PRO A 157 -0.24 -19.97 -1.82
N LEU A 158 0.01 -20.82 -0.83
CA LEU A 158 -0.51 -20.63 0.52
C LEU A 158 0.04 -19.35 1.17
N SER A 159 -0.85 -18.52 1.71
CA SER A 159 -0.49 -17.25 2.37
C SER A 159 0.07 -17.44 3.78
N PHE A 160 -0.07 -18.64 4.35
CA PHE A 160 0.37 -18.97 5.70
C PHE A 160 0.97 -20.37 5.77
N ASP A 161 1.79 -20.61 6.80
CA ASP A 161 2.22 -21.95 7.18
C ASP A 161 1.16 -22.60 8.08
N TYR A 162 0.67 -23.77 7.65
CA TYR A 162 -0.29 -24.61 8.37
C TYR A 162 0.33 -25.95 8.82
N SER A 163 1.61 -26.19 8.53
CA SER A 163 2.28 -27.48 8.73
C SER A 163 2.35 -27.92 10.19
N ARG A 164 2.23 -26.97 11.11
CA ARG A 164 2.26 -27.17 12.56
C ARG A 164 0.92 -26.84 13.24
N SER A 165 -0.10 -26.49 12.46
CA SER A 165 -1.40 -26.10 12.99
C SER A 165 -2.14 -27.31 13.57
N ALA A 166 -2.69 -27.16 14.77
CA ALA A 166 -3.41 -28.24 15.45
C ALA A 166 -4.78 -28.55 14.81
N THR A 167 -5.39 -27.53 14.21
CA THR A 167 -6.63 -27.62 13.43
C THR A 167 -6.39 -27.06 12.04
N VAL A 168 -6.63 -27.86 11.01
CA VAL A 168 -6.60 -27.43 9.61
C VAL A 168 -7.85 -27.96 8.94
N THR A 169 -8.47 -27.15 8.11
CA THR A 169 -9.60 -27.53 7.25
C THR A 169 -9.25 -27.14 5.82
N ILE A 170 -9.43 -28.08 4.90
CA ILE A 170 -9.35 -27.83 3.46
C ILE A 170 -10.77 -28.00 2.90
N LYS A 171 -11.32 -26.93 2.31
CA LYS A 171 -12.59 -26.97 1.60
C LYS A 171 -12.33 -26.84 0.11
N LEU A 172 -12.83 -27.80 -0.66
CA LEU A 172 -12.80 -27.81 -2.11
C LEU A 172 -14.22 -27.54 -2.62
N ARG A 173 -14.34 -26.71 -3.65
CA ARG A 173 -15.61 -26.47 -4.32
C ARG A 173 -15.40 -26.37 -5.82
N LYS A 174 -15.99 -27.30 -6.56
CA LYS A 174 -15.99 -27.26 -8.03
C LYS A 174 -16.58 -25.94 -8.51
N LEU A 175 -16.20 -25.46 -9.68
CA LEU A 175 -16.83 -24.27 -10.27
C LEU A 175 -18.18 -24.60 -10.91
N PRO A 176 -19.17 -23.68 -10.90
CA PRO A 176 -20.44 -23.92 -11.58
C PRO A 176 -20.23 -24.07 -13.08
N GLN A 177 -21.14 -24.80 -13.75
CA GLN A 177 -21.04 -25.01 -15.20
C GLN A 177 -21.30 -23.73 -16.02
N SER A 178 -22.03 -22.78 -15.44
CA SER A 178 -22.41 -21.54 -16.11
C SER A 178 -22.22 -20.33 -15.21
N ARG A 179 -21.86 -19.22 -15.86
CA ARG A 179 -21.79 -17.89 -15.26
C ARG A 179 -23.18 -17.25 -15.24
N LEU A 180 -23.57 -16.65 -14.11
CA LEU A 180 -24.82 -15.91 -14.02
C LEU A 180 -24.66 -14.47 -14.48
N GLN A 181 -25.65 -13.98 -15.22
CA GLN A 181 -25.79 -12.59 -15.63
C GLN A 181 -26.89 -11.94 -14.79
N ILE A 182 -26.51 -10.92 -14.02
CA ILE A 182 -27.38 -10.19 -13.10
C ILE A 182 -27.46 -8.74 -13.58
N LYS A 183 -28.46 -8.43 -14.42
CA LYS A 183 -28.77 -7.05 -14.77
C LYS A 183 -29.53 -6.43 -13.60
N ALA A 184 -28.78 -5.79 -12.73
CA ALA A 184 -29.21 -5.44 -11.39
C ALA A 184 -30.22 -4.29 -11.38
N PRO A 185 -31.07 -4.22 -10.33
CA PRO A 185 -32.05 -3.16 -10.18
C PRO A 185 -31.43 -1.86 -9.67
N SER A 186 -32.28 -0.83 -9.64
CA SER A 186 -32.07 0.29 -8.72
C SER A 186 -32.62 -0.03 -7.33
N ILE A 187 -31.90 0.35 -6.28
CA ILE A 187 -32.21 0.04 -4.88
C ILE A 187 -32.37 1.34 -4.09
N GLU A 188 -33.47 1.43 -3.36
CA GLU A 188 -33.75 2.43 -2.33
C GLU A 188 -33.88 1.72 -0.99
N VAL A 189 -33.09 2.12 0.00
CA VAL A 189 -33.17 1.70 1.39
C VAL A 189 -34.17 2.58 2.14
N LYS A 190 -34.97 1.97 3.01
CA LYS A 190 -35.91 2.65 3.91
C LYS A 190 -35.62 2.23 5.36
N GLY A 191 -35.35 3.23 6.21
CA GLY A 191 -34.96 3.06 7.59
C GLY A 191 -33.52 2.53 7.78
N PRO A 192 -33.11 2.31 9.04
CA PRO A 192 -31.80 1.73 9.36
C PRO A 192 -31.73 0.23 9.05
N VAL A 193 -30.71 -0.19 8.29
CA VAL A 193 -30.46 -1.59 7.92
C VAL A 193 -29.11 -2.06 8.45
N THR A 194 -29.08 -3.11 9.27
CA THR A 194 -27.85 -3.60 9.93
C THR A 194 -27.17 -4.76 9.21
N PHE A 195 -27.68 -5.17 8.04
CA PHE A 195 -27.18 -6.30 7.27
C PHE A 195 -26.94 -5.92 5.79
N PRO A 196 -26.24 -6.75 5.01
CA PRO A 196 -26.02 -6.50 3.58
C PRO A 196 -27.28 -6.69 2.73
N ILE A 197 -27.61 -5.71 1.90
CA ILE A 197 -28.85 -5.67 1.12
C ILE A 197 -28.76 -6.51 -0.15
N PHE A 198 -27.62 -6.49 -0.84
CA PHE A 198 -27.36 -7.23 -2.07
C PHE A 198 -26.18 -8.19 -1.85
N GLN A 199 -26.45 -9.49 -1.78
CA GLN A 199 -25.46 -10.50 -1.42
C GLN A 199 -25.10 -11.37 -2.61
N ILE A 200 -23.82 -11.69 -2.76
CA ILE A 200 -23.30 -12.60 -3.77
C ILE A 200 -22.49 -13.68 -3.07
N ASN A 201 -23.08 -14.88 -3.01
CA ASN A 201 -22.51 -16.08 -2.40
C ASN A 201 -22.44 -17.21 -3.44
N ARG A 202 -21.98 -16.87 -4.64
CA ARG A 202 -21.88 -17.78 -5.80
C ARG A 202 -20.68 -17.39 -6.66
N ASP A 203 -19.99 -18.39 -7.20
CA ASP A 203 -18.90 -18.20 -8.15
C ASP A 203 -19.44 -17.90 -9.55
N LEU A 204 -18.64 -17.24 -10.39
CA LEU A 204 -18.98 -16.93 -11.77
C LEU A 204 -20.26 -16.09 -11.87
N VAL A 205 -20.22 -14.86 -11.40
CA VAL A 205 -21.35 -13.92 -11.45
C VAL A 205 -20.91 -12.60 -12.07
N ASP A 206 -21.71 -12.08 -12.99
CA ASP A 206 -21.56 -10.72 -13.53
C ASP A 206 -22.73 -9.86 -13.04
N VAL A 207 -22.41 -8.75 -12.39
CA VAL A 207 -23.37 -7.76 -11.93
C VAL A 207 -23.26 -6.50 -12.79
N ILE A 208 -24.36 -6.16 -13.45
CA ILE A 208 -24.40 -5.09 -14.45
C ILE A 208 -25.39 -4.03 -13.99
N GLY A 209 -24.93 -2.77 -13.87
CA GLY A 209 -25.82 -1.62 -13.73
C GLY A 209 -26.47 -1.43 -12.36
N LEU A 210 -25.97 -2.08 -11.31
CA LEU A 210 -26.51 -1.91 -9.95
C LEU A 210 -26.47 -0.44 -9.55
N ARG A 211 -27.59 0.09 -9.07
CA ARG A 211 -27.69 1.50 -8.67
C ARG A 211 -28.29 1.66 -7.28
N CYS A 212 -27.63 2.44 -6.44
CA CYS A 212 -28.22 2.92 -5.18
C CYS A 212 -28.90 4.29 -5.41
N ILE A 213 -30.09 4.48 -4.86
CA ILE A 213 -30.86 5.73 -4.93
C ILE A 213 -31.09 6.23 -3.51
N CYS A 214 -30.33 7.24 -3.08
CA CYS A 214 -30.52 7.91 -1.80
C CYS A 214 -31.68 8.91 -1.87
N LYS A 215 -32.70 8.74 -1.00
CA LYS A 215 -33.85 9.66 -0.94
C LYS A 215 -33.90 10.50 0.32
N THR A 216 -33.62 9.92 1.48
CA THR A 216 -33.62 10.62 2.75
C THR A 216 -32.28 10.45 3.44
N PHE A 217 -31.90 11.45 4.23
CA PHE A 217 -30.63 11.41 4.92
C PHE A 217 -30.65 10.51 6.15
N ASP A 218 -31.80 10.05 6.66
CA ASP A 218 -31.87 9.26 7.90
C ASP A 218 -31.80 7.74 7.69
N ASP A 219 -31.99 7.28 6.45
CA ASP A 219 -31.81 5.88 6.09
C ASP A 219 -30.32 5.50 6.15
N THR A 220 -30.02 4.30 6.67
CA THR A 220 -28.64 3.83 6.89
C THR A 220 -28.48 2.37 6.49
N TYR A 221 -27.26 1.96 6.14
CA TYR A 221 -26.94 0.54 5.97
C TYR A 221 -25.53 0.18 6.47
N TYR A 222 -25.39 -1.05 6.98
CA TYR A 222 -24.08 -1.64 7.24
C TYR A 222 -23.28 -1.83 5.95
N ALA A 223 -23.86 -2.58 5.00
CA ALA A 223 -23.29 -2.76 3.67
C ALA A 223 -24.38 -2.75 2.61
N LEU A 224 -24.16 -2.10 1.47
CA LEU A 224 -25.11 -2.22 0.36
C LEU A 224 -24.90 -3.58 -0.32
N THR A 225 -23.66 -3.90 -0.68
CA THR A 225 -23.30 -5.15 -1.33
C THR A 225 -22.31 -5.96 -0.49
N ARG A 226 -22.50 -7.27 -0.40
CA ARG A 226 -21.52 -8.21 0.17
C ARG A 226 -21.24 -9.35 -0.79
N CYS A 227 -19.97 -9.58 -1.08
CA CYS A 227 -19.51 -10.81 -1.73
C CYS A 227 -18.86 -11.70 -0.66
N SER A 228 -19.21 -12.99 -0.62
CA SER A 228 -18.61 -13.91 0.34
C SER A 228 -18.41 -15.30 -0.23
N ASP A 229 -17.23 -15.88 0.06
CA ASP A 229 -16.86 -17.22 -0.38
C ASP A 229 -17.14 -17.41 -1.88
N CYS A 230 -16.58 -16.55 -2.73
CA CYS A 230 -16.86 -16.55 -4.16
C CYS A 230 -15.60 -16.38 -5.01
N TYR A 231 -15.66 -16.97 -6.20
CA TYR A 231 -14.63 -16.91 -7.24
C TYR A 231 -15.16 -16.22 -8.49
N ASP A 232 -14.37 -15.31 -9.04
CA ASP A 232 -14.56 -14.74 -10.38
C ASP A 232 -15.91 -14.03 -10.55
N VAL A 233 -16.10 -12.99 -9.73
CA VAL A 233 -17.28 -12.13 -9.74
C VAL A 233 -16.90 -10.75 -10.28
N SER A 234 -17.70 -10.26 -11.23
CA SER A 234 -17.48 -8.96 -11.88
C SER A 234 -18.61 -7.98 -11.59
N PHE A 235 -18.27 -6.71 -11.46
CA PHE A 235 -19.19 -5.58 -11.36
C PHE A 235 -18.87 -4.59 -12.48
N TYR A 236 -19.89 -4.19 -13.24
CA TYR A 236 -19.76 -3.26 -14.34
C TYR A 236 -20.85 -2.17 -14.32
N GLY A 237 -20.43 -0.91 -14.45
CA GLY A 237 -21.36 0.23 -14.57
C GLY A 237 -22.20 0.45 -13.31
N VAL A 238 -21.62 0.19 -12.15
CA VAL A 238 -22.31 0.24 -10.85
C VAL A 238 -22.19 1.63 -10.25
N ASN A 239 -23.30 2.20 -9.78
CA ASN A 239 -23.35 3.53 -9.21
C ASN A 239 -23.87 3.51 -7.77
N LEU A 240 -22.99 3.76 -6.82
CA LEU A 240 -23.21 3.68 -5.38
C LEU A 240 -22.97 5.06 -4.76
N PRO A 241 -23.84 6.05 -5.02
CA PRO A 241 -23.76 7.33 -4.33
C PRO A 241 -24.10 7.20 -2.84
N GLY A 242 -24.53 6.01 -2.40
CA GLY A 242 -24.84 5.57 -1.05
C GLY A 242 -25.70 6.50 -0.19
N TYR A 243 -25.86 6.11 1.06
CA TYR A 243 -26.70 6.83 2.03
C TYR A 243 -25.81 7.48 3.07
N GLY A 244 -25.30 8.66 2.71
CA GLY A 244 -24.48 9.45 3.59
C GLY A 244 -24.32 10.83 3.02
N TRP A 245 -24.22 11.82 3.90
CA TRP A 245 -23.63 13.08 3.47
C TRP A 245 -22.18 12.81 3.12
N PRO A 246 -21.70 13.26 1.96
CA PRO A 246 -20.30 13.13 1.61
C PRO A 246 -19.43 13.77 2.69
N ALA A 247 -18.30 13.14 2.99
CA ALA A 247 -17.47 13.36 4.18
C ALA A 247 -16.87 14.79 4.32
N TYR A 248 -17.25 15.74 3.46
CA TYR A 248 -16.76 17.11 3.42
C TYR A 248 -17.40 18.06 4.43
N GLN A 249 -18.49 17.69 5.11
CA GLN A 249 -19.12 18.53 6.12
C GLN A 249 -18.68 18.15 7.55
N PRO A 250 -18.03 19.06 8.31
CA PRO A 250 -17.67 18.80 9.70
C PRO A 250 -18.88 18.45 10.57
N GLY A 251 -18.75 17.44 11.43
CA GLY A 251 -19.75 17.09 12.45
C GLY A 251 -20.81 16.06 12.03
N ILE A 252 -20.76 15.54 10.80
CA ILE A 252 -21.73 14.53 10.33
C ILE A 252 -21.05 13.16 10.24
N SER A 253 -21.56 12.20 11.03
CA SER A 253 -21.10 10.80 11.01
C SER A 253 -21.49 10.12 9.69
N PRO A 254 -20.64 9.24 9.11
CA PRO A 254 -21.07 8.39 8.02
C PRO A 254 -22.26 7.54 8.46
N LYS A 255 -23.32 7.55 7.64
CA LYS A 255 -24.56 6.80 7.87
C LYS A 255 -24.54 5.43 7.17
N ALA A 256 -23.77 5.29 6.09
CA ALA A 256 -23.40 4.01 5.50
C ALA A 256 -21.95 3.63 5.87
N ILE A 257 -21.69 2.35 6.18
CA ILE A 257 -20.32 1.90 6.51
C ILE A 257 -19.58 1.46 5.23
N TYR A 258 -20.14 0.51 4.47
CA TYR A 258 -19.51 -0.03 3.24
C TYR A 258 -20.47 -0.04 2.06
N ASP A 259 -20.06 0.39 0.87
CA ASP A 259 -20.88 0.16 -0.32
C ASP A 259 -20.71 -1.27 -0.85
N VAL A 260 -19.48 -1.78 -0.86
CA VAL A 260 -19.14 -3.16 -1.19
C VAL A 260 -18.19 -3.73 -0.13
N ILE A 261 -18.52 -4.89 0.43
CA ILE A 261 -17.63 -5.65 1.30
C ILE A 261 -17.32 -7.03 0.72
N LEU A 262 -16.04 -7.40 0.70
CA LEU A 262 -15.52 -8.66 0.19
C LEU A 262 -15.03 -9.53 1.35
N ASN A 263 -15.41 -10.80 1.39
CA ASN A 263 -14.87 -11.74 2.38
C ASN A 263 -14.55 -13.08 1.73
N ALA A 264 -13.32 -13.58 1.87
CA ALA A 264 -12.90 -14.86 1.27
C ALA A 264 -13.22 -14.92 -0.24
N CYS A 265 -12.76 -13.91 -0.97
CA CYS A 265 -13.07 -13.73 -2.40
C CYS A 265 -11.80 -13.84 -3.25
N LEU A 266 -11.91 -14.50 -4.41
CA LEU A 266 -10.82 -14.66 -5.36
C LEU A 266 -11.25 -14.16 -6.74
N LYS A 267 -10.38 -13.40 -7.43
CA LYS A 267 -10.63 -12.91 -8.80
C LYS A 267 -11.85 -11.97 -8.87
N MET A 268 -11.86 -10.91 -8.08
CA MET A 268 -12.93 -9.90 -8.10
C MET A 268 -12.60 -8.80 -9.12
N SER A 269 -13.55 -8.39 -9.94
CA SER A 269 -13.36 -7.34 -10.94
C SER A 269 -14.39 -6.22 -10.80
N PHE A 270 -13.91 -4.97 -10.77
CA PHE A 270 -14.72 -3.77 -10.68
C PHE A 270 -14.32 -2.84 -11.83
N SER A 271 -15.27 -2.53 -12.72
CA SER A 271 -15.01 -1.64 -13.86
C SER A 271 -16.12 -0.61 -14.01
N ASN A 272 -15.73 0.64 -14.25
CA ASN A 272 -16.67 1.75 -14.42
C ASN A 272 -17.62 1.86 -13.21
N ILE A 273 -17.04 1.86 -12.01
CA ILE A 273 -17.78 1.99 -10.75
C ILE A 273 -17.67 3.43 -10.28
N SER A 274 -18.79 4.00 -9.84
CA SER A 274 -18.82 5.31 -9.19
C SER A 274 -19.36 5.18 -7.77
N GLY A 275 -18.65 5.71 -6.78
CA GLY A 275 -19.15 5.74 -5.40
C GLY A 275 -18.47 6.82 -4.55
N ASN A 276 -19.29 7.71 -3.98
CA ASN A 276 -18.83 8.94 -3.31
C ASN A 276 -19.19 9.01 -1.83
N THR A 277 -19.57 7.88 -1.22
CA THR A 277 -20.05 7.81 0.16
C THR A 277 -19.52 6.59 0.90
N GLY A 278 -19.95 6.46 2.15
CA GLY A 278 -19.53 5.40 3.07
C GLY A 278 -18.32 5.82 3.89
N TRP A 279 -18.05 5.07 4.97
CA TRP A 279 -16.72 5.12 5.57
C TRP A 279 -15.65 4.70 4.54
N LYS A 280 -16.04 3.78 3.62
CA LYS A 280 -15.30 3.29 2.44
C LYS A 280 -16.24 2.77 1.34
N THR A 281 -15.88 2.95 0.07
CA THR A 281 -16.67 2.43 -1.06
C THR A 281 -16.50 0.92 -1.22
N ILE A 282 -15.26 0.44 -1.30
CA ILE A 282 -14.95 -0.99 -1.38
C ILE A 282 -14.00 -1.36 -0.23
N ASP A 283 -14.32 -2.43 0.51
CA ASP A 283 -13.47 -2.99 1.57
C ASP A 283 -13.47 -4.52 1.56
N GLY A 284 -12.51 -5.19 2.23
CA GLY A 284 -12.56 -6.65 2.31
C GLY A 284 -11.54 -7.36 3.20
N ASN A 285 -11.75 -8.66 3.43
CA ASN A 285 -10.86 -9.56 4.18
C ASN A 285 -10.67 -10.89 3.43
N ASN A 286 -9.46 -11.46 3.50
CA ASN A 286 -9.07 -12.67 2.79
C ASN A 286 -9.42 -12.58 1.31
N VAL A 287 -8.81 -11.60 0.64
CA VAL A 287 -9.09 -11.30 -0.76
C VAL A 287 -7.83 -11.42 -1.58
N ARG A 288 -7.95 -12.06 -2.74
CA ARG A 288 -6.83 -12.26 -3.65
C ARG A 288 -7.24 -12.03 -5.09
N ASN A 289 -6.35 -11.46 -5.92
CA ASN A 289 -6.63 -11.13 -7.31
C ASN A 289 -7.87 -10.20 -7.42
N VAL A 290 -7.74 -8.96 -6.96
CA VAL A 290 -8.81 -7.95 -7.05
C VAL A 290 -8.39 -6.86 -8.02
N SER A 291 -9.23 -6.56 -9.01
CA SER A 291 -9.00 -5.50 -9.99
C SER A 291 -10.06 -4.41 -9.89
N VAL A 292 -9.64 -3.15 -9.83
CA VAL A 292 -10.50 -1.96 -9.86
C VAL A 292 -10.00 -1.03 -10.96
N VAL A 293 -10.82 -0.83 -12.00
CA VAL A 293 -10.40 -0.16 -13.23
C VAL A 293 -11.43 0.89 -13.67
N ASP A 294 -10.97 2.00 -14.23
CA ASP A 294 -11.81 3.05 -14.84
C ASP A 294 -12.91 3.56 -13.88
N SER A 295 -12.57 3.75 -12.61
CA SER A 295 -13.58 3.99 -11.54
C SER A 295 -13.33 5.30 -10.77
N GLU A 296 -14.40 5.87 -10.22
CA GLU A 296 -14.39 7.08 -9.39
C GLU A 296 -14.90 6.73 -7.99
N LEU A 297 -14.01 6.75 -6.99
CA LEU A 297 -14.30 6.20 -5.67
C LEU A 297 -13.92 7.18 -4.54
N GLU A 298 -14.61 7.11 -3.41
CA GLU A 298 -14.18 7.78 -2.18
C GLU A 298 -12.92 7.10 -1.63
N ALA A 299 -12.94 5.76 -1.52
CA ALA A 299 -11.82 4.96 -1.05
C ALA A 299 -11.93 3.47 -1.42
N PHE A 300 -10.77 2.81 -1.58
CA PHE A 300 -10.68 1.36 -1.73
C PHE A 300 -9.70 0.78 -0.71
N HIS A 301 -10.18 -0.13 0.13
CA HIS A 301 -9.37 -0.73 1.17
C HIS A 301 -9.45 -2.24 1.12
N CYS A 302 -8.47 -2.90 1.73
CA CYS A 302 -8.59 -4.29 2.14
C CYS A 302 -7.91 -4.43 3.51
N HIS A 303 -8.54 -5.14 4.43
CA HIS A 303 -8.10 -5.39 5.80
C HIS A 303 -7.12 -6.57 5.82
N PHE A 304 -7.55 -7.72 6.36
CA PHE A 304 -6.68 -8.85 6.57
C PHE A 304 -6.48 -9.65 5.28
N ASN A 305 -5.24 -10.06 5.03
CA ASN A 305 -4.85 -10.99 3.97
C ASN A 305 -5.29 -10.54 2.56
N ALA A 306 -4.88 -9.32 2.22
CA ALA A 306 -5.10 -8.63 0.95
C ALA A 306 -3.91 -8.88 0.01
N GLN A 307 -4.14 -9.58 -1.10
CA GLN A 307 -3.06 -10.04 -2.00
C GLN A 307 -3.43 -9.81 -3.46
N ASP A 308 -2.43 -9.59 -4.31
CA ASP A 308 -2.58 -9.49 -5.76
C ASP A 308 -3.68 -8.51 -6.17
N ILE A 309 -3.48 -7.24 -5.83
CA ILE A 309 -4.47 -6.18 -6.02
C ILE A 309 -3.99 -5.24 -7.12
N GLN A 310 -4.88 -4.90 -8.05
CA GLN A 310 -4.60 -3.95 -9.11
C GLN A 310 -5.65 -2.85 -9.14
N VAL A 311 -5.20 -1.59 -9.07
CA VAL A 311 -6.02 -0.40 -9.19
C VAL A 311 -5.49 0.41 -10.36
N ARG A 312 -6.28 0.61 -11.43
CA ARG A 312 -5.83 1.28 -12.65
C ARG A 312 -6.80 2.34 -13.15
N ASN A 313 -6.27 3.49 -13.56
CA ASN A 313 -7.07 4.55 -14.19
C ASN A 313 -8.28 4.97 -13.33
N CYS A 314 -8.06 5.07 -12.01
CA CYS A 314 -9.09 5.44 -11.05
C CYS A 314 -8.88 6.84 -10.50
N VAL A 315 -9.98 7.48 -10.09
CA VAL A 315 -9.96 8.75 -9.37
C VAL A 315 -10.45 8.54 -7.95
N PHE A 316 -9.67 9.00 -6.97
CA PHE A 316 -10.02 8.93 -5.55
C PHE A 316 -10.29 10.31 -4.97
N HIS A 317 -11.45 10.51 -4.34
CA HIS A 317 -11.87 11.81 -3.78
C HIS A 317 -11.73 11.92 -2.25
N GLY A 318 -11.47 10.79 -1.59
CA GLY A 318 -11.50 10.67 -0.14
C GLY A 318 -10.18 10.22 0.46
N LYS A 319 -10.19 9.03 1.08
CA LYS A 319 -9.07 8.44 1.84
C LYS A 319 -8.09 7.66 0.96
N GLY A 320 -8.36 7.54 -0.33
CA GLY A 320 -7.50 6.83 -1.28
C GLY A 320 -7.49 5.32 -1.04
N CYS A 321 -6.30 4.72 -0.98
CA CYS A 321 -6.15 3.26 -0.87
C CYS A 321 -5.45 2.83 0.41
N SER A 322 -5.90 1.75 1.04
CA SER A 322 -5.17 1.17 2.18
C SER A 322 -5.33 -0.34 2.35
N PHE A 323 -4.22 -1.02 2.56
CA PHE A 323 -4.12 -2.48 2.57
C PHE A 323 -3.50 -2.99 3.89
N GLY A 324 -4.06 -4.05 4.46
CA GLY A 324 -3.49 -4.74 5.60
C GLY A 324 -2.63 -5.92 5.16
N THR A 325 -2.59 -6.97 5.97
CA THR A 325 -1.62 -8.08 5.82
C THR A 325 -1.66 -8.71 4.43
N GLY A 326 -0.58 -9.39 4.04
CA GLY A 326 -0.48 -10.10 2.76
C GLY A 326 0.61 -11.17 2.82
N SER A 327 1.06 -11.66 1.66
CA SER A 327 2.16 -12.63 1.54
C SER A 327 3.35 -12.05 0.78
N ASP A 328 4.53 -12.66 0.90
CA ASP A 328 5.77 -12.16 0.28
C ASP A 328 5.80 -12.28 -1.25
N ASP A 329 4.99 -13.16 -1.83
CA ASP A 329 4.80 -13.29 -3.28
C ASP A 329 3.75 -12.32 -3.84
N SER A 330 2.98 -11.65 -2.98
CA SER A 330 1.88 -10.79 -3.41
C SER A 330 2.35 -9.46 -4.00
N VAL A 331 1.59 -8.96 -4.97
CA VAL A 331 1.82 -7.65 -5.59
C VAL A 331 0.58 -6.77 -5.46
N ILE A 332 0.77 -5.53 -5.01
CA ILE A 332 -0.25 -4.49 -5.03
C ILE A 332 0.20 -3.40 -6.00
N GLU A 333 -0.60 -3.17 -7.03
CA GLU A 333 -0.33 -2.23 -8.13
C GLU A 333 -1.36 -1.10 -8.13
N ILE A 334 -0.86 0.14 -8.18
CA ILE A 334 -1.66 1.36 -8.29
C ILE A 334 -1.10 2.15 -9.46
N LEU A 335 -1.85 2.14 -10.57
CA LEU A 335 -1.35 2.53 -11.88
C LEU A 335 -2.24 3.62 -12.47
N ASP A 336 -1.66 4.67 -13.02
CA ASP A 336 -2.37 5.70 -13.79
C ASP A 336 -3.54 6.36 -13.01
N CYS A 337 -3.43 6.42 -11.68
CA CYS A 337 -4.51 6.91 -10.80
C CYS A 337 -4.36 8.40 -10.46
N LYS A 338 -5.48 9.05 -10.15
CA LYS A 338 -5.51 10.41 -9.59
C LYS A 338 -6.09 10.41 -8.18
N PHE A 339 -5.30 10.86 -7.21
CA PHE A 339 -5.71 11.03 -5.83
C PHE A 339 -6.00 12.51 -5.56
N MET A 340 -7.29 12.86 -5.45
CA MET A 340 -7.76 14.17 -5.00
C MET A 340 -8.09 14.11 -3.50
N THR A 341 -7.09 13.75 -2.70
CA THR A 341 -7.28 13.35 -1.30
C THR A 341 -7.46 14.55 -0.37
N ARG A 342 -8.42 14.43 0.55
CA ARG A 342 -8.60 15.31 1.71
C ARG A 342 -7.95 14.75 2.97
N SER A 343 -7.50 13.50 2.91
CA SER A 343 -6.73 12.85 3.95
C SER A 343 -5.28 13.34 3.92
N TRP A 344 -4.59 13.20 5.04
CA TRP A 344 -3.16 13.53 5.12
C TRP A 344 -2.31 12.51 4.37
N SER A 345 -2.89 11.36 4.01
CA SER A 345 -2.28 10.35 3.15
C SER A 345 -3.16 9.97 1.97
N ALA A 346 -2.52 9.56 0.87
CA ALA A 346 -3.22 9.01 -0.30
C ALA A 346 -3.24 7.47 -0.26
N LEU A 347 -2.14 6.88 0.21
CA LEU A 347 -1.92 5.44 0.30
C LEU A 347 -1.48 5.10 1.72
N GLY A 348 -1.81 3.89 2.19
CA GLY A 348 -1.26 3.45 3.47
C GLY A 348 -1.45 1.98 3.80
N MET A 349 -0.59 1.52 4.69
CA MET A 349 -0.81 0.29 5.43
C MET A 349 -1.99 0.47 6.40
N ARG A 350 -2.79 -0.57 6.59
CA ARG A 350 -3.93 -0.52 7.51
C ARG A 350 -3.44 -0.49 8.96
N THR A 351 -3.80 0.58 9.66
CA THR A 351 -3.41 0.84 11.06
C THR A 351 -3.92 -0.21 12.04
N ASP A 352 -5.02 -0.90 11.71
CA ASP A 352 -5.60 -1.97 12.53
C ASP A 352 -4.93 -3.33 12.37
N TYR A 353 -3.94 -3.44 11.48
CA TYR A 353 -3.11 -4.64 11.31
C TYR A 353 -1.62 -4.36 11.47
N GLY A 354 -1.11 -3.22 10.99
CA GLY A 354 0.29 -2.87 11.16
C GLY A 354 1.28 -3.72 10.34
N GLU A 355 0.81 -4.47 9.34
CA GLU A 355 1.62 -5.28 8.43
C GLU A 355 1.10 -5.15 6.99
N LEU A 356 2.04 -5.18 6.03
CA LEU A 356 1.78 -5.41 4.62
C LEU A 356 3.01 -6.07 4.00
N ARG A 357 2.86 -7.27 3.44
CA ARG A 357 3.97 -8.02 2.81
C ARG A 357 4.00 -7.86 1.29
N GLY A 358 5.05 -8.38 0.67
CA GLY A 358 5.16 -8.46 -0.78
C GLY A 358 5.65 -7.16 -1.41
N THR A 359 5.11 -6.83 -2.58
CA THR A 359 5.56 -5.72 -3.41
C THR A 359 4.45 -4.69 -3.59
N LEU A 360 4.76 -3.42 -3.32
CA LEU A 360 3.87 -2.28 -3.59
C LEU A 360 4.42 -1.46 -4.75
N ILE A 361 3.62 -1.29 -5.80
CA ILE A 361 3.93 -0.53 -7.01
C ILE A 361 2.94 0.62 -7.14
N VAL A 362 3.46 1.83 -7.25
CA VAL A 362 2.72 3.06 -7.50
C VAL A 362 3.34 3.74 -8.72
N GLU A 363 2.63 3.79 -9.83
CA GLU A 363 3.19 4.26 -11.10
C GLU A 363 2.23 5.18 -11.85
N ASN A 364 2.77 6.24 -12.47
CA ASN A 364 2.03 7.21 -13.28
C ASN A 364 0.88 7.91 -12.53
N CYS A 365 1.01 8.07 -11.21
CA CYS A 365 -0.05 8.61 -10.37
C CYS A 365 0.07 10.12 -10.15
N THR A 366 -1.07 10.80 -10.01
CA THR A 366 -1.13 12.20 -9.63
C THR A 366 -1.72 12.35 -8.23
N PHE A 367 -1.01 13.05 -7.34
CA PHE A 367 -1.41 13.33 -5.97
C PHE A 367 -1.74 14.81 -5.81
N GLN A 368 -2.99 15.12 -5.52
CA GLN A 368 -3.51 16.46 -5.30
C GLN A 368 -4.15 16.55 -3.91
N PHE A 369 -3.42 17.14 -2.97
CA PHE A 369 -3.88 17.29 -1.59
C PHE A 369 -4.73 18.56 -1.44
N VAL A 370 -6.00 18.38 -1.06
CA VAL A 370 -7.00 19.46 -0.98
C VAL A 370 -7.57 19.62 0.43
N ASP A 371 -8.22 20.76 0.69
CA ASP A 371 -8.96 21.06 1.93
C ASP A 371 -8.18 20.80 3.23
N LYS A 372 -8.70 19.95 4.12
CA LYS A 372 -8.13 19.63 5.45
C LYS A 372 -6.70 19.08 5.37
N ALA A 373 -6.32 18.46 4.25
CA ALA A 373 -4.94 18.02 4.03
C ALA A 373 -3.94 19.18 4.02
N GLN A 374 -4.39 20.41 3.74
CA GLN A 374 -3.55 21.60 3.65
C GLN A 374 -3.25 22.24 5.02
N THR A 375 -3.55 21.57 6.14
CA THR A 375 -3.31 22.10 7.49
C THR A 375 -2.11 21.49 8.22
N ARG A 376 -1.47 20.46 7.63
CA ARG A 376 -0.32 19.75 8.21
C ARG A 376 0.53 19.08 7.13
N THR A 377 1.62 18.44 7.53
CA THR A 377 2.43 17.58 6.64
C THR A 377 1.57 16.47 6.04
N THR A 378 1.66 16.33 4.73
CA THR A 378 0.98 15.31 3.93
C THR A 378 1.94 14.17 3.60
N CYS A 379 1.42 13.03 3.17
CA CYS A 379 2.24 11.87 2.84
C CYS A 379 1.66 11.12 1.65
N ILE A 380 2.49 10.58 0.76
CA ILE A 380 2.01 9.68 -0.30
C ILE A 380 1.66 8.33 0.30
N LEU A 381 2.62 7.71 0.98
CA LEU A 381 2.50 6.36 1.54
C LEU A 381 2.79 6.36 3.05
N VAL A 382 1.79 6.03 3.87
CA VAL A 382 1.97 5.85 5.31
C VAL A 382 2.11 4.38 5.67
N LEU A 383 3.23 4.02 6.30
CA LEU A 383 3.45 2.71 6.90
C LEU A 383 3.27 2.84 8.42
N ASP A 384 2.10 2.46 8.93
CA ASP A 384 1.71 2.61 10.34
C ASP A 384 1.69 1.27 11.08
N ASP A 385 2.41 1.15 12.19
CA ASP A 385 2.57 -0.05 13.02
C ASP A 385 1.66 -0.10 14.26
N SER A 386 0.65 0.76 14.36
CA SER A 386 -0.15 0.97 15.58
C SER A 386 -0.70 -0.32 16.20
N ALA A 387 -1.26 -1.24 15.40
CA ALA A 387 -1.82 -2.49 15.90
C ALA A 387 -0.78 -3.46 16.49
N ILE A 388 0.46 -3.41 16.02
CA ILE A 388 1.53 -4.30 16.48
C ILE A 388 2.39 -3.65 17.58
N ARG A 389 2.35 -2.32 17.69
CA ARG A 389 2.97 -1.55 18.79
C ARG A 389 2.28 -1.82 20.13
N LEU A 390 0.94 -1.78 20.18
CA LEU A 390 0.20 -1.71 21.44
C LEU A 390 0.23 -3.01 22.27
N MET A 391 0.40 -4.18 21.65
CA MET A 391 0.29 -5.49 22.31
C MET A 391 1.17 -6.56 21.66
N ASP A 392 1.52 -7.61 22.42
CA ASP A 392 2.29 -8.74 21.87
C ASP A 392 1.44 -9.47 20.83
N GLN A 393 2.06 -9.66 19.67
CA GLN A 393 1.47 -10.29 18.51
C GLN A 393 2.18 -11.64 18.27
N PRO A 394 1.49 -12.67 17.76
CA PRO A 394 2.01 -14.04 17.78
C PRO A 394 3.13 -14.30 16.76
N GLU A 395 3.14 -13.56 15.64
CA GLU A 395 4.07 -13.78 14.53
C GLU A 395 5.10 -12.65 14.36
N THR A 396 6.09 -12.87 13.50
CA THR A 396 6.98 -11.81 12.98
C THR A 396 6.29 -11.14 11.79
N TYR A 397 6.18 -9.82 11.81
CA TYR A 397 5.52 -9.02 10.76
C TYR A 397 6.53 -8.40 9.81
N ALA A 398 6.07 -7.92 8.66
CA ALA A 398 6.91 -7.20 7.71
C ALA A 398 6.22 -5.97 7.12
N LEU A 399 7.03 -4.96 6.82
CA LEU A 399 6.71 -3.93 5.85
C LEU A 399 6.87 -4.51 4.43
N PRO A 400 6.37 -3.83 3.39
CA PRO A 400 6.49 -4.34 2.02
C PRO A 400 7.95 -4.57 1.67
N SER A 401 8.29 -5.77 1.20
CA SER A 401 9.66 -6.14 0.82
C SER A 401 10.19 -5.23 -0.28
N ASN A 402 9.33 -4.84 -1.23
CA ASN A 402 9.66 -3.92 -2.29
C ASN A 402 8.63 -2.79 -2.36
N ILE A 403 9.12 -1.54 -2.40
CA ILE A 403 8.29 -0.35 -2.62
C ILE A 403 8.83 0.35 -3.87
N LEU A 404 7.96 0.54 -4.87
CA LEU A 404 8.31 1.16 -6.13
C LEU A 404 7.35 2.31 -6.40
N ILE A 405 7.84 3.55 -6.38
CA ILE A 405 7.04 4.76 -6.64
C ILE A 405 7.65 5.46 -7.86
N ARG A 406 6.94 5.51 -8.98
CA ARG A 406 7.50 5.97 -10.26
C ARG A 406 6.59 6.94 -11.00
N ASN A 407 7.18 7.92 -11.66
CA ASN A 407 6.49 8.82 -12.59
C ASN A 407 5.27 9.51 -11.94
N ILE A 408 5.47 10.07 -10.75
CA ILE A 408 4.38 10.68 -9.98
C ILE A 408 4.39 12.20 -10.07
N LYS A 409 3.22 12.82 -9.95
CA LYS A 409 3.05 14.28 -9.85
C LYS A 409 2.48 14.66 -8.49
N ILE A 410 3.04 15.67 -7.83
CA ILE A 410 2.62 16.09 -6.49
C ILE A 410 2.19 17.56 -6.50
N PHE A 411 0.93 17.78 -6.09
CA PHE A 411 0.34 19.09 -5.86
C PHE A 411 -0.03 19.20 -4.37
N SER A 412 0.83 19.84 -3.59
CA SER A 412 0.58 20.10 -2.16
C SER A 412 0.95 21.53 -1.79
N LYS A 413 0.09 22.16 -0.97
CA LYS A 413 0.43 23.46 -0.35
C LYS A 413 1.32 23.31 0.88
N GLN A 414 1.30 22.14 1.50
CA GLN A 414 2.08 21.82 2.70
C GLN A 414 3.27 20.94 2.35
N ALA A 415 4.13 20.71 3.34
CA ALA A 415 5.20 19.72 3.22
C ALA A 415 4.58 18.35 2.88
N CYS A 416 5.25 17.58 2.04
CA CYS A 416 4.81 16.23 1.70
C CYS A 416 5.96 15.23 1.84
N GLU A 417 5.76 14.21 2.66
CA GLU A 417 6.64 13.06 2.78
C GLU A 417 6.32 12.03 1.70
N LEU A 418 7.33 11.51 1.01
CA LEU A 418 7.13 10.44 0.04
C LEU A 418 6.68 9.14 0.72
N ILE A 419 7.32 8.80 1.84
CA ILE A 419 6.95 7.65 2.68
C ILE A 419 7.11 8.06 4.13
N SER A 420 6.11 7.76 4.95
CA SER A 420 6.19 7.87 6.41
C SER A 420 6.38 6.48 6.99
N PHE A 421 7.45 6.29 7.76
CA PHE A 421 7.80 5.03 8.43
C PHE A 421 7.42 5.05 9.91
N PRO A 422 7.26 3.89 10.56
CA PRO A 422 7.13 3.82 12.02
C PRO A 422 8.33 4.47 12.72
N THR A 423 8.08 5.29 13.74
CA THR A 423 9.09 6.18 14.35
C THR A 423 9.44 5.92 15.82
N GLU A 424 8.88 4.90 16.49
CA GLU A 424 9.05 4.78 17.95
C GLU A 424 10.27 3.97 18.42
N ASP A 425 10.75 4.29 19.63
CA ASP A 425 11.98 3.80 20.24
C ASP A 425 11.77 2.78 21.38
N HIS A 426 10.52 2.33 21.59
CA HIS A 426 10.14 1.55 22.77
C HIS A 426 9.39 0.26 22.39
N TYR A 427 10.00 -0.55 21.55
CA TYR A 427 9.51 -1.91 21.29
C TYR A 427 10.09 -2.90 22.29
N ASN A 428 9.27 -3.84 22.76
CA ASN A 428 9.74 -4.94 23.59
C ASN A 428 10.64 -5.88 22.75
N ASN A 429 11.73 -6.39 23.34
CA ASN A 429 12.79 -7.20 22.70
C ASN A 429 12.31 -8.48 21.98
N GLN A 430 11.05 -8.88 22.15
CA GLN A 430 10.49 -10.12 21.60
C GLN A 430 9.77 -9.95 20.25
N ARG A 431 9.56 -8.72 19.77
CA ARG A 431 8.78 -8.47 18.54
C ARG A 431 9.68 -8.18 17.34
N LYS A 432 9.31 -8.64 16.15
CA LYS A 432 10.02 -8.34 14.89
C LYS A 432 9.03 -7.75 13.88
N LEU A 433 9.25 -6.50 13.49
CA LEU A 433 8.73 -5.92 12.24
C LEU A 433 9.93 -5.79 11.30
N LEU A 434 9.89 -6.50 10.17
CA LEU A 434 10.95 -6.49 9.19
C LEU A 434 10.85 -5.23 8.29
N PRO A 435 11.96 -4.55 8.00
CA PRO A 435 11.98 -3.41 7.09
C PRO A 435 11.72 -3.83 5.65
N PRO A 436 11.42 -2.87 4.75
CA PRO A 436 11.55 -3.10 3.32
C PRO A 436 12.97 -3.53 2.95
N ARG A 437 13.12 -4.33 1.91
CA ARG A 437 14.42 -4.69 1.33
C ARG A 437 14.84 -3.72 0.25
N ASN A 438 13.87 -3.26 -0.56
CA ASN A 438 14.11 -2.38 -1.69
C ASN A 438 13.08 -1.23 -1.70
N ILE A 439 13.57 0.00 -1.79
CA ILE A 439 12.77 1.21 -1.97
C ILE A 439 13.32 1.90 -3.21
N ASN A 440 12.50 2.02 -4.25
CA ASN A 440 12.87 2.70 -5.49
C ASN A 440 11.84 3.79 -5.81
N ILE A 441 12.27 5.05 -5.69
CA ILE A 441 11.46 6.22 -6.01
C ILE A 441 12.10 6.93 -7.19
N SER A 442 11.35 7.10 -8.28
CA SER A 442 11.88 7.74 -9.49
C SER A 442 10.87 8.60 -10.24
N GLY A 443 11.34 9.64 -10.94
CA GLY A 443 10.49 10.46 -11.80
C GLY A 443 9.40 11.20 -11.02
N VAL A 444 9.79 11.84 -9.91
CA VAL A 444 8.87 12.64 -9.09
C VAL A 444 8.87 14.08 -9.62
N ASP A 445 7.71 14.57 -10.05
CA ASP A 445 7.51 15.97 -10.38
C ASP A 445 6.70 16.66 -9.30
N ALA A 446 7.38 17.48 -8.49
CA ALA A 446 6.80 18.29 -7.44
C ALA A 446 7.08 19.79 -7.66
N THR A 447 7.34 20.20 -8.92
CA THR A 447 7.66 21.60 -9.28
C THR A 447 6.56 22.59 -8.90
N THR A 448 5.34 22.12 -8.71
CA THR A 448 4.17 22.91 -8.26
C THR A 448 3.88 22.83 -6.76
N ALA A 449 4.63 22.04 -5.98
CA ALA A 449 4.42 21.91 -4.53
C ALA A 449 4.98 23.13 -3.77
N GLN A 450 4.22 23.67 -2.81
CA GLN A 450 4.60 24.89 -2.08
C GLN A 450 5.36 24.61 -0.78
N GLY A 451 5.08 23.50 -0.10
CA GLY A 451 5.60 23.22 1.25
C GLY A 451 6.86 22.34 1.32
N GLY A 452 7.47 22.01 0.18
CA GLY A 452 8.64 21.12 0.10
C GLY A 452 8.28 19.63 0.11
N ILE A 453 9.22 18.79 -0.33
CA ILE A 453 9.07 17.33 -0.36
C ILE A 453 10.23 16.72 0.45
N SER A 454 9.96 15.67 1.21
CA SER A 454 10.98 14.95 1.98
C SER A 454 10.92 13.43 1.81
N PHE A 455 12.07 12.80 2.05
CA PHE A 455 12.20 11.37 2.29
C PHE A 455 13.07 11.14 3.51
N ASP A 456 12.48 10.47 4.50
CA ASP A 456 13.10 10.22 5.79
C ASP A 456 13.10 8.72 6.07
N TYR A 457 14.27 8.11 6.25
CA TYR A 457 14.41 6.70 6.59
C TYR A 457 15.30 6.52 7.80
N ALA A 458 14.73 6.14 8.93
CA ALA A 458 15.45 5.84 10.17
C ALA A 458 14.97 4.53 10.81
N PHE A 459 14.31 3.68 10.03
CA PHE A 459 13.59 2.52 10.54
C PHE A 459 14.55 1.48 11.15
N LEU A 460 14.16 0.96 12.31
CA LEU A 460 14.81 -0.18 12.94
C LEU A 460 13.84 -1.35 13.15
N PRO A 461 14.30 -2.59 12.96
CA PRO A 461 13.55 -3.76 13.38
C PRO A 461 13.24 -3.73 14.88
N PHE A 462 12.02 -4.10 15.25
CA PHE A 462 11.53 -4.05 16.63
C PHE A 462 12.34 -4.85 17.66
N ASN A 463 13.05 -5.89 17.25
CA ASN A 463 13.85 -6.71 18.17
C ASN A 463 15.19 -6.04 18.51
N GLY A 464 15.42 -4.82 18.04
CA GLY A 464 16.68 -4.10 18.23
C GLY A 464 17.88 -4.81 17.59
N ALA A 465 17.65 -5.77 16.68
CA ALA A 465 18.71 -6.37 15.88
C ALA A 465 19.19 -5.41 14.80
N ASP A 466 20.39 -5.68 14.29
CA ASP A 466 20.88 -5.08 13.07
C ASP A 466 19.82 -5.29 11.96
N SER A 467 19.43 -4.21 11.29
CA SER A 467 18.66 -4.32 10.06
C SER A 467 19.48 -5.02 8.98
N ASP A 468 18.83 -5.78 8.11
CA ASP A 468 19.45 -6.13 6.83
C ASP A 468 19.70 -4.86 6.00
N VAL A 469 20.64 -4.93 5.05
CA VAL A 469 20.93 -3.78 4.17
C VAL A 469 19.71 -3.48 3.30
N VAL A 470 19.10 -2.31 3.51
CA VAL A 470 17.99 -1.83 2.68
C VAL A 470 18.53 -1.06 1.48
N ASN A 471 18.14 -1.46 0.27
CA ASN A 471 18.50 -0.75 -0.95
C ASN A 471 17.53 0.40 -1.20
N ILE A 472 18.02 1.63 -1.16
CA ILE A 472 17.23 2.85 -1.37
C ILE A 472 17.75 3.52 -2.64
N ARG A 473 16.90 3.68 -3.65
CA ARG A 473 17.20 4.40 -4.89
C ARG A 473 16.23 5.57 -5.04
N LEU A 474 16.78 6.77 -5.18
CA LEU A 474 16.05 8.01 -5.44
C LEU A 474 16.58 8.61 -6.75
N GLU A 475 15.72 8.77 -7.74
CA GLU A 475 16.16 9.20 -9.09
C GLU A 475 15.21 10.22 -9.71
N LYS A 476 15.73 11.25 -10.39
CA LYS A 476 14.91 12.22 -11.16
C LYS A 476 13.79 12.84 -10.31
N ILE A 477 14.15 13.44 -9.18
CA ILE A 477 13.21 14.13 -8.29
C ILE A 477 13.32 15.62 -8.56
N ARG A 478 12.26 16.20 -9.11
CA ARG A 478 12.20 17.61 -9.52
C ARG A 478 11.39 18.43 -8.53
N MET A 479 11.99 19.53 -8.11
CA MET A 479 11.45 20.47 -7.12
C MET A 479 11.50 21.91 -7.66
N PRO A 480 10.69 22.84 -7.13
CA PRO A 480 10.87 24.24 -7.45
C PRO A 480 12.22 24.74 -6.90
N PRO A 481 12.94 25.63 -7.61
CA PRO A 481 14.29 26.06 -7.23
C PRO A 481 14.44 26.64 -5.82
N SER A 482 13.36 27.17 -5.24
CA SER A 482 13.33 27.78 -3.91
C SER A 482 13.11 26.79 -2.76
N ARG A 483 12.78 25.53 -3.04
CA ARG A 483 12.46 24.50 -2.04
C ARG A 483 13.19 23.21 -2.43
N GLY A 484 14.40 22.99 -1.95
CA GLY A 484 15.13 21.74 -2.22
C GLY A 484 14.42 20.50 -1.65
N PHE A 485 14.69 19.33 -2.22
CA PHE A 485 14.21 18.05 -1.70
C PHE A 485 14.95 17.67 -0.40
N ILE A 486 14.23 17.41 0.69
CA ILE A 486 14.86 17.09 1.98
C ILE A 486 15.11 15.59 2.06
N LEU A 487 16.38 15.19 2.21
CA LEU A 487 16.76 13.78 2.37
C LEU A 487 17.41 13.52 3.73
N ARG A 488 16.85 12.59 4.50
CA ARG A 488 17.42 12.10 5.76
C ARG A 488 17.43 10.57 5.78
N VAL A 489 18.58 9.94 5.94
CA VAL A 489 18.71 8.48 5.96
C VAL A 489 19.66 8.07 7.08
N GLY A 490 19.21 7.21 7.97
CA GLY A 490 19.90 6.80 9.19
C GLY A 490 19.25 7.30 10.48
N ALA A 491 19.89 7.00 11.61
CA ALA A 491 19.45 7.43 12.94
C ALA A 491 20.55 8.24 13.65
N ALA A 492 20.16 9.30 14.37
CA ALA A 492 21.07 10.27 15.01
C ALA A 492 21.44 9.97 16.46
N ASP A 493 21.11 8.78 16.94
CA ASP A 493 21.28 8.35 18.32
C ASP A 493 21.99 6.98 18.37
N THR A 494 21.87 6.27 19.50
CA THR A 494 22.49 4.95 19.72
C THR A 494 22.05 3.88 18.71
N ARG A 495 21.02 4.14 17.90
CA ARG A 495 20.50 3.28 16.84
C ARG A 495 21.36 3.30 15.58
N GLN A 496 22.26 4.27 15.42
CA GLN A 496 23.07 4.46 14.20
C GLN A 496 23.80 3.19 13.76
N SER A 497 24.35 2.41 14.70
CA SER A 497 25.09 1.18 14.39
C SER A 497 24.22 0.03 13.89
N LYS A 498 22.89 0.14 13.99
CA LYS A 498 21.92 -0.92 13.68
C LYS A 498 21.14 -0.67 12.39
N VAL A 499 21.12 0.56 11.89
CA VAL A 499 20.48 0.90 10.60
C VAL A 499 21.48 0.66 9.47
N HIS A 500 21.11 -0.16 8.48
CA HIS A 500 21.98 -0.57 7.37
C HIS A 500 21.28 -0.29 6.04
N PHE A 501 21.97 0.40 5.12
CA PHE A 501 21.38 0.78 3.84
C PHE A 501 22.41 0.94 2.74
N CYS A 502 21.99 0.74 1.48
CA CYS A 502 22.70 1.20 0.30
C CYS A 502 21.85 2.30 -0.35
N LEU A 503 22.27 3.56 -0.20
CA LEU A 503 21.58 4.72 -0.73
C LEU A 503 22.17 5.12 -2.09
N LYS A 504 21.34 5.21 -3.12
CA LYS A 504 21.68 5.72 -4.46
C LYS A 504 20.81 6.92 -4.78
N VAL A 505 21.42 8.08 -5.02
CA VAL A 505 20.75 9.32 -5.40
C VAL A 505 21.27 9.77 -6.76
N ILE A 506 20.37 9.93 -7.74
CA ILE A 506 20.75 10.20 -9.14
C ILE A 506 19.86 11.28 -9.73
N ASP A 507 20.42 12.37 -10.27
CA ASP A 507 19.63 13.46 -10.87
C ASP A 507 18.61 14.05 -9.88
N VAL A 508 19.11 14.49 -8.71
CA VAL A 508 18.30 15.10 -7.65
C VAL A 508 18.95 16.38 -7.13
N ASP A 509 18.17 17.46 -7.08
CA ASP A 509 18.52 18.69 -6.37
C ASP A 509 17.98 18.65 -4.94
N ALA A 510 18.87 18.45 -3.96
CA ALA A 510 18.48 18.16 -2.58
C ALA A 510 19.15 19.03 -1.51
N VAL A 511 18.46 19.14 -0.39
CA VAL A 511 18.98 19.50 0.93
C VAL A 511 19.23 18.19 1.66
N TYR A 512 20.48 17.73 1.72
CA TYR A 512 20.83 16.51 2.45
C TYR A 512 21.01 16.87 3.93
N GLY A 513 19.94 16.66 4.70
CA GLY A 513 19.83 17.10 6.08
C GLY A 513 20.76 16.30 7.00
N PHE A 514 20.72 14.97 6.92
CA PHE A 514 21.57 14.05 7.69
C PHE A 514 21.65 12.68 7.00
N LEU A 515 22.86 12.23 6.67
CA LEU A 515 23.13 10.87 6.19
C LEU A 515 24.00 10.14 7.21
N MET A 516 23.45 9.12 7.86
CA MET A 516 24.04 8.46 9.03
C MET A 516 24.01 6.95 8.90
N GLY A 517 25.16 6.34 8.65
CA GLY A 517 25.25 4.90 8.39
C GLY A 517 25.96 4.11 9.48
N SER A 518 25.92 2.79 9.31
CA SER A 518 26.80 1.84 9.98
C SER A 518 27.94 1.40 9.04
N ARG A 519 28.82 0.50 9.52
CA ARG A 519 29.91 -0.12 8.73
C ARG A 519 29.43 -1.01 7.59
N LYS A 520 28.13 -1.23 7.49
CA LYS A 520 27.48 -1.93 6.37
C LYS A 520 26.75 -0.96 5.43
N SER A 521 26.67 0.32 5.77
CA SER A 521 25.97 1.32 4.97
C SER A 521 26.85 1.96 3.91
N GLU A 522 26.26 2.20 2.74
CA GLU A 522 26.91 2.82 1.58
C GLU A 522 26.05 3.96 1.02
N ILE A 523 26.71 5.01 0.53
CA ILE A 523 26.05 6.17 -0.09
C ILE A 523 26.71 6.44 -1.44
N HIS A 524 25.91 6.53 -2.49
CA HIS A 524 26.31 6.84 -3.86
C HIS A 524 25.44 7.98 -4.39
N ILE A 525 26.03 9.15 -4.66
CA ILE A 525 25.35 10.33 -5.18
C ILE A 525 25.94 10.67 -6.55
N ARG A 526 25.09 10.74 -7.58
CA ARG A 526 25.51 11.02 -8.96
C ARG A 526 24.66 12.07 -9.65
N ASP A 527 25.26 12.88 -10.51
CA ASP A 527 24.57 13.83 -11.40
C ASP A 527 23.59 14.74 -10.62
N SER A 528 23.96 15.17 -9.41
CA SER A 528 23.04 15.76 -8.44
C SER A 528 23.58 17.08 -7.91
N SER A 529 22.71 17.89 -7.29
CA SER A 529 23.16 19.05 -6.53
C SER A 529 22.71 19.01 -5.07
N ALA A 530 23.53 19.59 -4.20
CA ALA A 530 23.33 19.64 -2.77
C ALA A 530 23.46 21.09 -2.30
N SER A 531 22.41 21.69 -1.73
CA SER A 531 22.56 22.99 -1.04
C SER A 531 23.02 22.83 0.42
N ARG A 532 23.08 21.58 0.90
CA ARG A 532 23.63 21.15 2.17
C ARG A 532 23.97 19.66 2.05
N LEU A 533 25.15 19.25 2.50
CA LEU A 533 25.56 17.85 2.57
C LEU A 533 26.12 17.55 3.96
N ARG A 534 25.31 16.96 4.84
CA ARG A 534 25.74 16.59 6.18
C ARG A 534 25.79 15.06 6.35
N CYS A 535 27.00 14.56 6.58
CA CYS A 535 27.25 13.15 6.93
C CYS A 535 27.70 13.10 8.39
N TYR A 536 26.78 12.84 9.31
CA TYR A 536 27.06 12.91 10.76
C TYR A 536 27.41 11.52 11.34
N TRP A 537 28.32 11.51 12.32
CA TRP A 537 28.82 10.29 12.98
C TRP A 537 28.76 10.45 14.50
N GLY A 538 27.91 9.67 15.18
CA GLY A 538 27.89 9.54 16.63
C GLY A 538 28.51 8.21 17.09
N GLY A 539 29.55 8.24 17.92
CA GLY A 539 30.12 7.04 18.56
C GLY A 539 31.02 6.18 17.65
N HIS A 540 30.85 4.84 17.70
CA HIS A 540 31.67 3.85 16.97
C HIS A 540 31.10 3.47 15.59
N ALA A 541 30.01 4.08 15.13
CA ALA A 541 29.41 3.77 13.84
C ALA A 541 30.20 4.46 12.71
N GLN A 542 30.64 3.67 11.73
CA GLN A 542 31.49 4.12 10.61
C GLN A 542 30.78 3.89 9.29
N LEU A 543 30.68 4.82 8.32
CA LEU A 543 30.17 4.44 6.99
C LEU A 543 31.11 3.43 6.34
N LYS A 544 30.58 2.48 5.58
CA LYS A 544 31.41 1.66 4.70
C LYS A 544 32.00 2.49 3.57
N SER A 545 31.15 3.20 2.83
CA SER A 545 31.59 4.03 1.70
C SER A 545 30.69 5.22 1.38
N LEU A 546 31.32 6.30 0.93
CA LEU A 546 30.69 7.48 0.32
C LEU A 546 31.27 7.70 -1.08
N SER A 547 30.43 7.71 -2.10
CA SER A 547 30.80 8.01 -3.49
C SER A 547 30.00 9.21 -3.99
N LEU A 548 30.71 10.21 -4.51
CA LEU A 548 30.16 11.40 -5.16
C LEU A 548 30.70 11.46 -6.59
N GLU A 549 29.82 11.53 -7.59
CA GLU A 549 30.21 11.59 -9.00
C GLU A 549 29.37 12.67 -9.72
N ASN A 550 30.01 13.67 -10.33
CA ASN A 550 29.33 14.78 -10.99
C ASN A 550 28.32 15.50 -10.05
N VAL A 551 28.77 15.85 -8.84
CA VAL A 551 27.92 16.48 -7.81
C VAL A 551 28.32 17.94 -7.58
N VAL A 552 27.34 18.83 -7.56
CA VAL A 552 27.53 20.25 -7.18
C VAL A 552 27.06 20.48 -5.75
N VAL A 553 27.98 20.73 -4.83
CA VAL A 553 27.66 21.09 -3.44
C VAL A 553 27.80 22.59 -3.24
N LYS A 554 26.68 23.28 -3.02
CA LYS A 554 26.61 24.71 -2.73
C LYS A 554 26.53 24.92 -1.23
N PHE A 555 27.44 25.72 -0.68
CA PHE A 555 27.34 26.12 0.72
C PHE A 555 26.37 27.29 0.84
N GLY A 556 25.43 27.24 1.79
CA GLY A 556 24.48 28.31 2.06
C GLY A 556 25.12 29.57 2.65
N SER A 557 24.33 30.49 3.20
CA SER A 557 24.83 31.78 3.69
C SER A 557 25.10 31.86 5.20
N ASN A 558 24.89 30.79 5.97
CA ASN A 558 25.03 30.81 7.43
C ASN A 558 26.01 29.75 7.91
N TYR A 559 27.02 30.16 8.68
CA TYR A 559 28.01 29.28 9.30
C TYR A 559 27.39 28.05 9.99
N ASN A 560 26.30 28.23 10.75
CA ASN A 560 25.62 27.14 11.48
C ASN A 560 24.73 26.23 10.61
N ASP A 561 24.38 26.66 9.39
CA ASP A 561 23.55 25.89 8.45
C ASP A 561 24.40 25.07 7.46
N ASN A 562 25.70 25.37 7.38
CA ASN A 562 26.58 24.95 6.29
C ASN A 562 27.63 23.91 6.66
N ASP A 563 27.45 23.16 7.74
CA ASP A 563 28.36 22.05 8.04
C ASP A 563 28.26 20.98 6.94
N ILE A 564 29.13 21.07 5.92
CA ILE A 564 29.82 19.87 5.46
C ILE A 564 30.82 19.52 6.57
N SER A 565 30.27 19.08 7.70
CA SER A 565 31.01 18.26 8.63
C SER A 565 31.15 16.91 7.93
N LEU A 566 32.21 16.79 7.14
CA LEU A 566 32.91 15.54 7.00
C LEU A 566 33.88 15.46 8.20
N ASP A 567 33.37 15.61 9.44
CA ASP A 567 34.16 15.38 10.65
C ASP A 567 34.60 13.90 10.64
N THR A 568 35.72 13.60 9.98
CA THR A 568 36.23 12.23 9.88
C THR A 568 37.23 11.95 10.97
N PRO A 569 37.08 10.78 11.61
CA PRO A 569 37.97 9.67 11.26
C PRO A 569 37.30 8.36 10.81
N GLN A 570 35.99 8.29 10.55
CA GLN A 570 35.28 6.99 10.53
C GLN A 570 34.45 6.67 9.27
N VAL A 571 34.87 7.09 8.06
CA VAL A 571 34.35 6.50 6.82
C VAL A 571 35.41 5.57 6.25
N GLY A 572 35.05 4.32 5.96
CA GLY A 572 35.98 3.32 5.44
C GLY A 572 36.58 3.70 4.09
N PHE A 573 35.76 4.25 3.19
CA PHE A 573 36.17 4.67 1.85
C PHE A 573 35.39 5.90 1.35
N VAL A 574 36.09 6.92 0.85
CA VAL A 574 35.49 8.08 0.17
C VAL A 574 36.04 8.16 -1.25
N SER A 575 35.14 8.35 -2.23
CA SER A 575 35.46 8.62 -3.63
C SER A 575 34.71 9.85 -4.13
N VAL A 576 35.42 10.78 -4.77
CA VAL A 576 34.85 12.00 -5.35
C VAL A 576 35.37 12.15 -6.77
N VAL A 577 34.47 12.27 -7.74
CA VAL A 577 34.77 12.35 -9.18
C VAL A 577 33.97 13.48 -9.80
N ASP A 578 34.65 14.41 -10.48
CA ASP A 578 34.05 15.54 -11.20
C ASP A 578 33.02 16.37 -10.40
N CYS A 579 33.31 16.63 -9.13
CA CYS A 579 32.42 17.41 -8.24
C CYS A 579 32.83 18.89 -8.16
N VAL A 580 31.86 19.76 -7.89
CA VAL A 580 32.06 21.19 -7.63
C VAL A 580 31.60 21.53 -6.22
N PHE A 581 32.46 22.18 -5.44
CA PHE A 581 32.16 22.69 -4.11
C PHE A 581 32.14 24.21 -4.17
N ASP A 582 30.95 24.80 -4.16
CA ASP A 582 30.71 26.24 -4.36
C ASP A 582 30.43 26.96 -3.04
N ALA A 583 31.45 27.62 -2.50
CA ALA A 583 31.39 28.37 -1.25
C ALA A 583 31.17 29.88 -1.44
N SER A 584 30.81 30.33 -2.64
CA SER A 584 30.70 31.76 -2.99
C SER A 584 29.69 32.55 -2.14
N ALA A 585 28.67 31.86 -1.61
CA ALA A 585 27.65 32.46 -0.75
C ALA A 585 27.95 32.32 0.76
N TYR A 586 29.04 31.65 1.16
CA TYR A 586 29.33 31.31 2.55
C TYR A 586 29.67 32.55 3.40
N LYS A 587 29.05 32.65 4.57
CA LYS A 587 29.36 33.69 5.57
C LYS A 587 29.95 33.08 6.83
N ALA A 588 30.97 33.73 7.38
CA ALA A 588 31.53 33.40 8.69
C ALA A 588 30.48 33.55 9.79
N ALA A 589 30.71 32.95 10.96
CA ALA A 589 29.86 33.09 12.15
C ALA A 589 29.63 34.56 12.56
N THR A 590 30.55 35.45 12.18
CA THR A 590 30.50 36.90 12.40
C THR A 590 29.59 37.65 11.41
N GLY A 591 29.02 36.98 10.41
CA GLY A 591 28.11 37.56 9.41
C GLY A 591 28.80 38.10 8.15
N ASN A 592 30.14 38.12 8.11
CA ASN A 592 30.90 38.54 6.92
C ASN A 592 30.91 37.44 5.85
N THR A 593 30.63 37.80 4.60
CA THR A 593 30.81 36.88 3.46
C THR A 593 32.31 36.56 3.32
N LEU A 594 32.66 35.28 3.43
CA LEU A 594 34.02 34.84 3.11
C LEU A 594 34.11 34.84 1.59
N SER A 595 35.14 35.48 1.02
CA SER A 595 35.42 35.40 -0.43
C SER A 595 36.01 34.02 -0.79
N LEU A 596 35.27 32.96 -0.50
CA LEU A 596 35.63 31.57 -0.83
C LEU A 596 35.19 31.30 -2.27
N GLY A 597 36.15 30.97 -3.14
CA GLY A 597 35.86 30.58 -4.52
C GLY A 597 35.23 29.19 -4.61
N SER A 598 34.72 28.83 -5.79
CA SER A 598 34.37 27.44 -6.09
C SER A 598 35.63 26.59 -6.26
N SER A 599 35.58 25.34 -5.81
CA SER A 599 36.66 24.37 -5.96
C SER A 599 36.14 23.14 -6.71
N THR A 600 36.91 22.64 -7.68
CA THR A 600 36.57 21.44 -8.45
C THR A 600 37.42 20.27 -8.01
N ALA A 601 36.80 19.11 -7.81
CA ALA A 601 37.47 17.85 -7.52
C ALA A 601 37.31 16.90 -8.71
N HIS A 602 38.36 16.71 -9.51
CA HIS A 602 38.31 15.88 -10.72
C HIS A 602 38.37 14.37 -10.42
N ARG A 603 39.31 13.91 -9.57
CA ARG A 603 39.34 12.52 -9.11
C ARG A 603 40.05 12.39 -7.77
N SER A 604 39.38 11.80 -6.80
CA SER A 604 39.93 11.49 -5.48
C SER A 604 39.54 10.07 -5.04
N SER A 605 40.52 9.31 -4.56
CA SER A 605 40.34 7.97 -4.00
C SER A 605 41.22 7.84 -2.75
N ASN A 606 40.69 7.24 -1.67
CA ASN A 606 41.38 7.00 -0.39
C ASN A 606 41.57 8.23 0.52
N ASN A 607 40.48 8.86 0.98
CA ASN A 607 40.53 9.92 2.01
C ASN A 607 41.37 11.15 1.61
N VAL A 608 41.23 11.62 0.37
CA VAL A 608 41.93 12.81 -0.12
C VAL A 608 41.18 14.07 0.34
N ALA A 609 41.91 15.01 0.94
CA ALA A 609 41.41 16.34 1.29
C ALA A 609 41.02 17.14 0.04
N ILE A 610 39.80 17.68 0.02
CA ILE A 610 39.39 18.68 -0.98
C ILE A 610 39.72 20.04 -0.37
N GLU A 611 40.82 20.65 -0.83
CA GLU A 611 41.19 22.00 -0.42
C GLU A 611 40.30 23.01 -1.14
N CYS A 612 39.64 23.88 -0.37
CA CYS A 612 38.95 25.05 -0.89
C CYS A 612 39.61 26.27 -0.24
N TYR A 613 39.97 27.27 -1.05
CA TYR A 613 40.73 28.44 -0.59
C TYR A 613 39.82 29.67 -0.44
N GLY A 614 40.06 30.47 0.59
CA GLY A 614 39.51 31.82 0.70
C GLY A 614 40.38 32.71 1.56
N SER A 615 40.37 34.00 1.26
CA SER A 615 41.08 35.03 2.00
C SER A 615 40.23 35.50 3.18
N HIS A 616 40.76 35.41 4.41
CA HIS A 616 40.21 36.16 5.54
C HIS A 616 41.28 36.55 6.55
N ASP A 617 41.20 37.78 7.06
CA ASP A 617 42.25 38.42 7.85
C ASP A 617 42.23 38.08 9.37
N ASN A 618 41.43 37.10 9.83
CA ASN A 618 41.17 36.99 11.28
C ASN A 618 40.93 35.58 11.86
N GLU A 619 41.42 34.51 11.23
CA GLU A 619 41.50 33.20 11.89
C GLU A 619 42.84 32.51 11.58
N ASN A 620 43.21 31.48 12.35
CA ASN A 620 44.43 30.69 12.20
C ASN A 620 44.51 29.96 10.83
N PHE A 621 44.74 30.70 9.76
CA PHE A 621 45.21 30.16 8.49
C PHE A 621 46.65 29.69 8.67
N ASN A 622 47.09 28.69 7.89
CA ASN A 622 48.51 28.38 7.85
C ASN A 622 49.31 29.59 7.34
N SER A 623 50.65 29.51 7.38
CA SER A 623 51.55 30.58 6.90
C SER A 623 51.35 30.98 5.42
N LEU A 624 50.46 30.31 4.69
CA LEU A 624 50.09 30.59 3.31
C LEU A 624 48.65 31.13 3.16
N GLY A 625 47.95 31.46 4.25
CA GLY A 625 46.57 31.95 4.19
C GLY A 625 45.54 30.85 3.85
N ARG A 626 45.82 29.57 4.15
CA ARG A 626 44.95 28.43 3.79
C ARG A 626 44.33 27.75 5.02
N LYS A 627 43.03 27.42 4.91
CA LYS A 627 42.26 26.60 5.87
C LYS A 627 41.43 25.59 5.05
N PRO A 628 41.55 24.28 5.29
CA PRO A 628 40.72 23.30 4.61
C PRO A 628 39.26 23.47 5.04
N ILE A 629 38.33 23.51 4.08
CA ILE A 629 36.88 23.57 4.36
C ILE A 629 36.36 22.24 4.95
N ILE A 630 37.11 21.15 4.80
CA ILE A 630 36.84 19.84 5.42
C ILE A 630 37.83 19.59 6.58
N PRO A 631 37.43 19.76 7.86
CA PRO A 631 38.29 19.46 8.99
C PRO A 631 38.43 17.94 9.16
N GLY A 632 39.65 17.45 9.45
CA GLY A 632 39.86 16.05 9.89
C GLY A 632 40.41 15.07 8.86
N LEU A 633 40.58 15.47 7.60
CA LEU A 633 41.45 14.75 6.67
C LEU A 633 42.89 15.15 7.05
N GLY A 634 43.72 14.17 7.42
CA GLY A 634 45.04 14.39 8.03
C GLY A 634 45.85 15.50 7.35
N ARG A 635 46.63 16.25 8.14
CA ARG A 635 47.44 17.38 7.65
C ARG A 635 48.15 17.02 6.33
N PRO A 636 48.23 17.95 5.35
CA PRO A 636 48.90 17.74 4.05
C PRO A 636 50.39 17.39 4.12
N SER A 637 51.01 17.31 5.30
CA SER A 637 52.44 17.00 5.43
C SER A 637 52.84 15.66 4.79
N ASN A 638 51.89 14.79 4.50
CA ASN A 638 52.12 13.50 3.87
C ASN A 638 51.56 13.41 2.44
N TYR A 639 51.33 14.53 1.74
CA TYR A 639 50.89 14.49 0.33
C TYR A 639 51.66 15.50 -0.52
N THR A 640 52.09 15.10 -1.72
CA THR A 640 52.66 16.01 -2.74
C THR A 640 51.71 16.14 -3.92
N VAL A 641 51.57 17.35 -4.46
CA VAL A 641 50.81 17.60 -5.69
C VAL A 641 51.64 17.14 -6.87
N GLY A 642 51.13 16.15 -7.61
CA GLY A 642 51.72 15.64 -8.84
C GLY A 642 51.61 16.64 -10.01
N PRO A 643 52.34 16.42 -11.11
CA PRO A 643 52.34 17.32 -12.27
C PRO A 643 50.98 17.48 -12.97
N ASP A 644 50.04 16.58 -12.67
CA ASP A 644 48.66 16.55 -13.15
C ASP A 644 47.65 17.15 -12.16
N GLY A 645 48.12 17.70 -11.03
CA GLY A 645 47.28 18.28 -9.99
C GLY A 645 46.71 17.28 -9.00
N LEU A 646 47.07 15.99 -9.07
CA LEU A 646 46.63 14.98 -8.10
C LEU A 646 47.45 15.04 -6.80
N LEU A 647 46.80 14.94 -5.64
CA LEU A 647 47.46 14.79 -4.35
C LEU A 647 47.91 13.33 -4.17
N VAL A 648 49.22 13.08 -4.21
CA VAL A 648 49.85 11.77 -4.02
C VAL A 648 50.28 11.61 -2.56
N ARG A 649 49.89 10.50 -1.89
CA ARG A 649 50.29 10.20 -0.51
C ARG A 649 51.78 9.88 -0.44
N ASN A 650 52.56 10.69 0.28
CA ASN A 650 53.90 10.34 0.74
C ASN A 650 53.74 9.18 1.74
N TRP A 651 54.13 7.98 1.31
CA TRP A 651 54.36 6.87 2.23
C TRP A 651 55.66 7.11 3.02
N PRO A 652 55.78 6.64 4.27
CA PRO A 652 57.09 6.47 4.90
C PRO A 652 57.92 5.42 4.16
#